data_AF-K0TM15-F1
#
_entry.id   AF-K0TM15-F1
#
_cell.length_a   1.000
_cell.length_b   1.000
_cell.length_c   1.000
_cell.angle_alpha   90.00
_cell.angle_beta   90.00
_cell.angle_gamma   90.00
#
_symmetry.space_group_name_H-M   'P 1'
#
loop_
_entity.id
_entity.type
_entity.pdbx_description
1 polymer ?
#
loop_
_entity_poly.entity_id
_entity_poly.type
_entity_poly.pdbx_seq_one_letter_code
_entity_poly.pdbx_strand_id
1 'polypeptide(L)'
;MSNSNISGSRPAALTAEEREEVRRKIRETTRQFDGRTVNTENGDGPAIRLFNIYRKMRDMCPLDEITHEEIREDFLQSMMVEFMGFLSTTAIPFNCDDELMPRNRPAEGESVRVVIASTLSKYVGRIIRCIWRLFPSHPDFAELDINKQTDVPDWWKRVRPGFEKTIDDFHRHMDSTYTFGAYAVRPLFLKNRYNPRAGQPIAEPIADFVSEIDLHSICKGLMKKASVNIGQGEIGPLQQRAWLVWLYHCLDRPSEIKFIDIRSWMHIPALGTVNAPTTDKKTKKKYSCGLVPDKHDFFCDILHVTAALFAVEEGAYRTAAQKSTESFLFQPFHGKSDNNVAKQITAVIRENLPAGTPTRIRNELSCRSVRYAGVTTVLANLTMPSRFGSYRSGHAGTGSTMDSYTDLKNVILSLPGGRVLARWNDYKREVVLPSLLFVSDQEMVHKFIEQLFLMSIPAMRRGGDKYGVTYALASSFVMYHNMVTDLLGMDDACSTKARDVARRVGLADPRWSGLAPEEVLKKWSQEALQNFRNENVELARAGSRMNEFSDAINSQGTRIVEISTEIQAFRQEWREQRDQDNARHARERSLLYDRISSLKTALQQKDVHIQRQELQIQRLKNAFISPARPDPSAGVVRQRDEDDMTMDSRSSRRRLDTDEHTGEDTGEETSVPRSASAASASTAGRMSNSSTTQGNSSRPTLPLEHNNLTRGVSRQGGCKNKNASGVIVYCYDNNKFRNNLRWRTFEYDKTSGYKEKSLWQNCLELCELAASE
;
A
#
# COMPACT_ATOMS: atom_id res chain seq x y z
N MET A 1 72.62 -43.82 -6.89
CA MET A 1 73.71 -42.85 -7.20
C MET A 1 73.23 -41.46 -6.77
N SER A 2 74.04 -40.77 -5.96
CA SER A 2 73.95 -39.38 -5.48
C SER A 2 72.64 -38.87 -4.86
N ASN A 3 72.56 -38.98 -3.53
CA ASN A 3 71.77 -38.07 -2.67
C ASN A 3 72.38 -36.67 -2.73
N SER A 4 71.60 -35.67 -3.15
CA SER A 4 71.87 -34.27 -2.84
C SER A 4 70.84 -33.79 -1.83
N ASN A 5 71.29 -33.64 -0.58
CA ASN A 5 70.55 -32.98 0.49
C ASN A 5 70.40 -31.49 0.12
N ILE A 6 69.19 -31.05 -0.19
CA ILE A 6 68.81 -29.64 -0.06
C ILE A 6 68.06 -29.53 1.26
N SER A 7 68.80 -29.19 2.32
CA SER A 7 68.22 -28.71 3.57
C SER A 7 67.69 -27.30 3.34
N GLY A 8 66.45 -27.19 2.89
CA GLY A 8 65.68 -25.95 2.96
C GLY A 8 65.26 -25.71 4.41
N SER A 9 65.85 -24.70 5.04
CA SER A 9 65.46 -24.19 6.35
C SER A 9 63.94 -23.91 6.40
N ARG A 10 63.22 -24.56 7.32
CA ARG A 10 61.85 -24.18 7.70
C ARG A 10 61.83 -22.67 8.04
N PRO A 11 60.89 -21.87 7.51
CA PRO A 11 60.70 -20.51 8.00
C PRO A 11 60.42 -20.55 9.50
N ALA A 12 61.02 -19.65 10.26
CA ALA A 12 60.80 -19.54 11.69
C ALA A 12 59.30 -19.36 11.97
N ALA A 13 58.73 -20.25 12.79
CA ALA A 13 57.34 -20.14 13.21
C ALA A 13 57.15 -18.81 13.95
N LEU A 14 56.09 -18.07 13.62
CA LEU A 14 55.69 -16.86 14.34
C LEU A 14 55.67 -17.13 15.84
N THR A 15 56.28 -16.23 16.61
CA THR A 15 56.29 -16.27 18.08
C THR A 15 54.86 -16.17 18.62
N ALA A 16 54.62 -16.67 19.83
CA ALA A 16 53.28 -16.64 20.44
C ALA A 16 52.72 -15.20 20.56
N GLU A 17 53.60 -14.21 20.72
CA GLU A 17 53.24 -12.79 20.76
C GLU A 17 52.87 -12.24 19.39
N GLU A 18 53.60 -12.60 18.32
CA GLU A 18 53.23 -12.23 16.94
C GLU A 18 51.91 -12.88 16.52
N ARG A 19 51.64 -14.11 16.96
CA ARG A 19 50.34 -14.78 16.73
C ARG A 19 49.19 -14.08 17.45
N GLU A 20 49.40 -13.64 18.69
CA GLU A 20 48.37 -12.90 19.43
C GLU A 20 48.18 -11.49 18.86
N GLU A 21 49.23 -10.86 18.34
CA GLU A 21 49.16 -9.57 17.65
C GLU A 21 48.42 -9.65 16.30
N VAL A 22 48.63 -10.72 15.53
CA VAL A 22 47.83 -10.99 14.31
C VAL A 22 46.37 -11.28 14.68
N ARG A 23 46.11 -12.07 15.72
CA ARG A 23 44.74 -12.31 16.23
C ARG A 23 44.07 -11.03 16.74
N ARG A 24 44.83 -10.16 17.40
CA ARG A 24 44.39 -8.84 17.88
C ARG A 24 44.09 -7.93 16.69
N LYS A 25 44.95 -7.86 15.68
CA LYS A 25 44.71 -7.11 14.44
C LYS A 25 43.51 -7.64 13.66
N ILE A 26 43.30 -8.96 13.58
CA ILE A 26 42.08 -9.52 12.97
C ILE A 26 40.85 -9.12 13.79
N ARG A 27 40.89 -9.20 15.13
CA ARG A 27 39.78 -8.79 16.01
C ARG A 27 39.51 -7.27 15.99
N GLU A 28 40.54 -6.44 15.91
CA GLU A 28 40.46 -4.98 15.88
C GLU A 28 40.06 -4.44 14.50
N THR A 29 40.59 -5.01 13.40
CA THR A 29 40.19 -4.66 12.03
C THR A 29 38.78 -5.14 11.71
N THR A 30 38.32 -6.22 12.37
CA THR A 30 36.91 -6.64 12.32
C THR A 30 36.01 -5.66 13.07
N ARG A 31 36.50 -5.02 14.15
CA ARG A 31 35.77 -3.99 14.92
C ARG A 31 35.80 -2.57 14.32
N GLN A 32 36.78 -2.20 13.51
CA GLN A 32 37.02 -0.80 13.10
C GLN A 32 36.32 -0.34 11.80
N PHE A 33 35.60 -1.20 11.08
CA PHE A 33 34.81 -0.78 9.91
C PHE A 33 33.31 -0.73 10.22
N ASP A 34 32.88 0.44 10.70
CA ASP A 34 31.49 0.85 10.80
C ASP A 34 30.79 0.79 9.43
N GLY A 35 29.76 -0.06 9.35
CA GLY A 35 28.91 -0.23 8.17
C GLY A 35 28.30 -1.64 8.02
N ARG A 36 28.87 -2.65 8.68
CA ARG A 36 28.29 -4.02 8.71
C ARG A 36 27.68 -4.29 10.08
N THR A 37 26.40 -4.68 10.12
CA THR A 37 25.78 -5.16 11.37
C THR A 37 26.53 -6.38 11.92
N VAL A 38 26.71 -6.47 13.24
CA VAL A 38 27.31 -7.59 14.02
C VAL A 38 26.82 -9.00 13.60
N ASN A 39 25.66 -9.11 12.96
CA ASN A 39 25.20 -10.39 12.37
C ASN A 39 26.03 -10.89 11.19
N THR A 40 26.85 -10.04 10.57
CA THR A 40 27.70 -10.39 9.42
C THR A 40 29.05 -10.93 9.88
N GLU A 41 29.56 -10.51 11.05
CA GLU A 41 30.80 -11.01 11.67
C GLU A 41 30.66 -12.48 12.12
N ASN A 42 29.49 -12.85 12.66
CA ASN A 42 29.15 -14.25 12.95
C ASN A 42 28.88 -15.09 11.67
N GLY A 43 28.93 -14.48 10.48
CA GLY A 43 28.66 -15.13 9.21
C GLY A 43 29.82 -15.93 8.66
N ASP A 44 31.06 -15.58 8.98
CA ASP A 44 32.27 -16.19 8.39
C ASP A 44 32.67 -17.49 9.10
N GLY A 45 32.28 -17.67 10.36
CA GLY A 45 32.62 -18.85 11.19
C GLY A 45 32.36 -20.20 10.52
N PRO A 46 31.16 -20.47 9.94
CA PRO A 46 30.90 -21.71 9.22
C PRO A 46 31.80 -21.92 7.99
N ALA A 47 32.16 -20.86 7.26
CA ALA A 47 33.04 -20.94 6.11
C ALA A 47 34.48 -21.26 6.55
N ILE A 48 34.99 -20.52 7.55
CA ILE A 48 36.32 -20.72 8.14
C ILE A 48 36.44 -22.13 8.70
N ARG A 49 35.44 -22.60 9.44
CA ARG A 49 35.42 -23.95 9.99
C ARG A 49 35.49 -25.00 8.89
N LEU A 50 34.69 -24.87 7.83
CA LEU A 50 34.70 -25.83 6.73
C LEU A 50 36.06 -25.85 6.01
N PHE A 51 36.66 -24.69 5.79
CA PHE A 51 37.98 -24.58 5.18
C PHE A 51 39.08 -25.17 6.07
N ASN A 52 39.02 -24.96 7.39
CA ASN A 52 39.94 -25.57 8.35
C ASN A 52 39.77 -27.10 8.41
N ILE A 53 38.56 -27.63 8.25
CA ILE A 53 38.34 -29.09 8.12
C ILE A 53 39.03 -29.61 6.86
N TYR A 54 38.81 -28.96 5.71
CA TYR A 54 39.48 -29.33 4.45
C TYR A 54 41.00 -29.29 4.59
N ARG A 55 41.56 -28.23 5.18
CA ARG A 55 43.01 -28.09 5.39
C ARG A 55 43.56 -29.15 6.33
N LYS A 56 42.84 -29.46 7.42
CA LYS A 56 43.18 -30.57 8.32
C LYS A 56 43.18 -31.93 7.61
N MET A 57 42.21 -32.17 6.71
CA MET A 57 42.18 -33.41 5.89
C MET A 57 43.33 -33.50 4.88
N ARG A 58 44.04 -32.40 4.61
CA ARG A 58 45.22 -32.31 3.75
C ARG A 58 46.52 -32.17 4.54
N ASP A 59 46.50 -32.39 5.86
CA ASP A 59 47.63 -32.19 6.78
C ASP A 59 48.23 -30.77 6.71
N MET A 60 47.39 -29.77 6.47
CA MET A 60 47.77 -28.35 6.41
C MET A 60 47.35 -27.58 7.68
N CYS A 61 48.12 -26.54 8.01
CA CYS A 61 47.81 -25.60 9.10
C CYS A 61 46.47 -24.88 8.86
N PRO A 62 45.74 -24.44 9.90
CA PRO A 62 44.46 -23.72 9.74
C PRO A 62 44.63 -22.36 9.05
N LEU A 63 43.51 -21.74 8.65
CA LEU A 63 43.46 -20.46 7.93
C LEU A 63 44.30 -19.35 8.56
N ASP A 64 44.31 -19.24 9.90
CA ASP A 64 45.05 -18.21 10.64
C ASP A 64 46.56 -18.45 10.70
N GLU A 65 47.02 -19.59 10.22
CA GLU A 65 48.44 -20.00 10.17
C GLU A 65 48.96 -20.18 8.74
N ILE A 66 48.19 -19.74 7.73
CA ILE A 66 48.69 -19.67 6.34
C ILE A 66 49.92 -18.77 6.29
N THR A 67 50.90 -19.12 5.45
CA THR A 67 52.11 -18.32 5.23
C THR A 67 52.08 -17.62 3.87
N HIS A 68 52.88 -16.56 3.69
CA HIS A 68 53.04 -15.90 2.40
C HIS A 68 53.49 -16.86 1.29
N GLU A 69 54.34 -17.83 1.62
CA GLU A 69 54.86 -18.80 0.66
C GLU A 69 53.77 -19.75 0.14
N GLU A 70 52.82 -20.13 1.00
CA GLU A 70 51.70 -21.02 0.62
C GLU A 70 50.73 -20.39 -0.38
N ILE A 71 50.68 -19.07 -0.47
CA ILE A 71 49.74 -18.36 -1.33
C ILE A 71 50.41 -17.58 -2.47
N ARG A 72 51.73 -17.62 -2.56
CA ARG A 72 52.52 -16.82 -3.50
C ARG A 72 52.08 -17.05 -4.96
N GLU A 73 52.01 -15.98 -5.75
CA GLU A 73 51.70 -16.04 -7.18
C GLU A 73 50.36 -16.79 -7.43
N ASP A 74 50.36 -17.77 -8.33
CA ASP A 74 49.17 -18.55 -8.71
C ASP A 74 48.79 -19.61 -7.66
N PHE A 75 49.56 -19.77 -6.57
CA PHE A 75 49.27 -20.76 -5.53
C PHE A 75 47.99 -20.44 -4.76
N LEU A 76 47.65 -19.15 -4.59
CA LEU A 76 46.36 -18.77 -4.03
C LEU A 76 45.20 -19.31 -4.87
N GLN A 77 45.24 -19.07 -6.19
CA GLN A 77 44.22 -19.58 -7.10
C GLN A 77 44.17 -21.11 -7.06
N SER A 78 45.32 -21.77 -7.08
CA SER A 78 45.44 -23.23 -7.09
C SER A 78 44.85 -23.85 -5.83
N MET A 79 45.20 -23.33 -4.64
CA MET A 79 44.63 -23.75 -3.35
C MET A 79 43.11 -23.59 -3.33
N MET A 80 42.60 -22.47 -3.85
CA MET A 80 41.16 -22.23 -3.87
C MET A 80 40.44 -23.14 -4.88
N VAL A 81 41.07 -23.47 -6.00
CA VAL A 81 40.56 -24.45 -6.97
C VAL A 81 40.52 -25.86 -6.39
N GLU A 82 41.53 -26.27 -5.62
CA GLU A 82 41.51 -27.55 -4.92
C GLU A 82 40.42 -27.62 -3.85
N PHE A 83 40.25 -26.54 -3.08
CA PHE A 83 39.15 -26.46 -2.11
C PHE A 83 37.79 -26.51 -2.81
N MET A 84 37.62 -25.84 -3.95
CA MET A 84 36.42 -25.95 -4.78
C MET A 84 36.21 -27.39 -5.28
N GLY A 85 37.29 -28.07 -5.71
CA GLY A 85 37.24 -29.48 -6.10
C GLY A 85 36.67 -30.34 -4.98
N PHE A 86 37.21 -30.22 -3.77
CA PHE A 86 36.68 -30.88 -2.57
C PHE A 86 35.19 -30.59 -2.34
N LEU A 87 34.78 -29.32 -2.37
CA LEU A 87 33.38 -28.93 -2.16
C LEU A 87 32.44 -29.45 -3.26
N SER A 88 32.95 -29.70 -4.46
CA SER A 88 32.18 -30.21 -5.60
C SER A 88 32.02 -31.73 -5.62
N THR A 89 32.74 -32.45 -4.76
CA THR A 89 32.73 -33.92 -4.71
C THR A 89 32.34 -34.49 -3.34
N THR A 90 32.04 -33.63 -2.37
CA THR A 90 31.77 -34.05 -0.99
C THR A 90 30.42 -33.53 -0.53
N ALA A 91 29.57 -34.44 -0.04
CA ALA A 91 28.32 -34.08 0.60
C ALA A 91 28.63 -33.35 1.91
N ILE A 92 28.39 -32.04 1.98
CA ILE A 92 28.65 -31.23 3.18
C ILE A 92 27.35 -31.09 4.00
N PRO A 93 27.21 -31.74 5.18
CA PRO A 93 26.02 -31.56 5.99
C PRO A 93 25.87 -30.13 6.50
N PHE A 94 24.63 -29.64 6.63
CA PHE A 94 24.35 -28.27 7.08
C PHE A 94 24.89 -27.97 8.49
N ASN A 95 25.03 -29.00 9.33
CA ASN A 95 25.61 -28.91 10.67
C ASN A 95 26.53 -30.12 10.90
N CYS A 96 27.73 -30.07 10.32
CA CYS A 96 28.70 -31.16 10.43
C CYS A 96 29.63 -31.03 11.65
N ASP A 97 30.16 -32.14 12.14
CA ASP A 97 31.32 -32.18 13.04
C ASP A 97 32.63 -32.04 12.24
N ASP A 98 33.78 -32.27 12.88
CA ASP A 98 35.09 -32.08 12.24
C ASP A 98 35.44 -33.22 11.28
N GLU A 99 34.62 -34.27 11.23
CA GLU A 99 34.72 -35.44 10.33
C GLU A 99 33.69 -35.36 9.19
N LEU A 100 33.05 -34.19 9.02
CA LEU A 100 31.97 -33.95 8.06
C LEU A 100 30.73 -34.82 8.29
N MET A 101 30.53 -35.35 9.49
CA MET A 101 29.32 -36.10 9.85
C MET A 101 28.25 -35.17 10.43
N PRO A 102 26.96 -35.40 10.17
CA PRO A 102 25.90 -34.57 10.73
C PRO A 102 25.88 -34.69 12.27
N ARG A 103 26.05 -33.57 12.98
CA ARG A 103 26.05 -33.53 14.47
C ARG A 103 24.75 -34.04 15.09
N ASN A 104 23.64 -33.86 14.39
CA ASN A 104 22.36 -34.47 14.73
C ASN A 104 22.11 -35.55 13.69
N ARG A 105 22.35 -36.82 14.05
CA ARG A 105 22.05 -37.93 13.15
C ARG A 105 20.54 -37.90 12.83
N PRO A 106 20.15 -38.05 11.55
CA PRO A 106 18.74 -38.18 11.20
C PRO A 106 18.13 -39.37 11.94
N ALA A 107 16.83 -39.30 12.26
CA ALA A 107 16.12 -40.48 12.72
C ALA A 107 16.13 -41.55 11.62
N GLU A 108 15.90 -42.82 11.98
CA GLU A 108 15.86 -43.91 11.01
C GLU A 108 14.82 -43.62 9.91
N GLY A 109 15.26 -43.62 8.64
CA GLY A 109 14.44 -43.26 7.48
C GLY A 109 14.43 -41.77 7.10
N GLU A 110 15.11 -40.87 7.82
CA GLU A 110 15.25 -39.46 7.45
C GLU A 110 16.52 -39.18 6.64
N SER A 111 16.40 -38.31 5.63
CA SER A 111 17.52 -37.87 4.78
C SER A 111 18.49 -36.91 5.51
N VAL A 112 19.78 -36.99 5.21
CA VAL A 112 20.83 -36.05 5.64
C VAL A 112 20.73 -34.74 4.84
N ARG A 113 20.69 -33.61 5.56
CA ARG A 113 20.62 -32.29 4.92
C ARG A 113 21.98 -31.75 4.52
N VAL A 114 22.14 -31.41 3.25
CA VAL A 114 23.40 -30.91 2.68
C VAL A 114 23.32 -29.44 2.23
N VAL A 115 24.47 -28.77 2.24
CA VAL A 115 24.63 -27.35 1.87
C VAL A 115 24.53 -27.17 0.35
N ILE A 116 23.73 -26.21 -0.11
CA ILE A 116 23.52 -25.94 -1.55
C ILE A 116 24.68 -25.20 -2.21
N ALA A 117 24.81 -25.32 -3.54
CA ALA A 117 25.88 -24.70 -4.35
C ALA A 117 26.06 -23.20 -4.08
N SER A 118 24.97 -22.43 -4.09
CA SER A 118 25.02 -20.99 -3.84
C SER A 118 25.54 -20.61 -2.44
N THR A 119 25.44 -21.51 -1.46
CA THR A 119 25.98 -21.30 -0.11
C THR A 119 27.46 -21.67 -0.05
N LEU A 120 27.86 -22.78 -0.66
CA LEU A 120 29.27 -23.18 -0.79
C LEU A 120 30.09 -22.13 -1.56
N SER A 121 29.54 -21.60 -2.64
CA SER A 121 30.12 -20.45 -3.39
C SER A 121 30.31 -19.21 -2.53
N LYS A 122 29.35 -18.90 -1.64
CA LYS A 122 29.54 -17.81 -0.66
C LYS A 122 30.62 -18.13 0.37
N TYR A 123 30.80 -19.39 0.76
CA TYR A 123 31.88 -19.77 1.68
C TYR A 123 33.25 -19.59 1.04
N VAL A 124 33.44 -20.04 -0.20
CA VAL A 124 34.67 -19.80 -0.98
C VAL A 124 34.97 -18.30 -1.05
N GLY A 125 33.99 -17.48 -1.44
CA GLY A 125 34.15 -16.03 -1.50
C GLY A 125 34.45 -15.36 -0.16
N ARG A 126 34.04 -15.95 0.97
CA ARG A 126 34.40 -15.48 2.31
C ARG A 126 35.82 -15.84 2.68
N ILE A 127 36.27 -17.06 2.37
CA ILE A 127 37.65 -17.49 2.61
C ILE A 127 38.63 -16.62 1.84
N ILE A 128 38.36 -16.33 0.55
CA ILE A 128 39.20 -15.43 -0.26
C ILE A 128 39.36 -14.07 0.43
N ARG A 129 38.29 -13.52 1.02
CA ARG A 129 38.38 -12.26 1.77
C ARG A 129 39.14 -12.38 3.08
N CYS A 130 39.00 -13.49 3.79
CA CYS A 130 39.80 -13.73 4.99
C CYS A 130 41.29 -13.77 4.64
N ILE A 131 41.66 -14.45 3.55
CA ILE A 131 43.04 -14.48 3.04
C ILE A 131 43.48 -13.07 2.63
N TRP A 132 42.66 -12.32 1.92
CA TRP A 132 42.97 -10.93 1.57
C TRP A 132 43.25 -10.05 2.81
N ARG A 133 42.51 -10.24 3.91
CA ARG A 133 42.79 -9.52 5.17
C ARG A 133 44.12 -9.92 5.79
N LEU A 134 44.53 -11.18 5.66
CA LEU A 134 45.81 -11.67 6.16
C LEU A 134 46.97 -11.18 5.27
N PHE A 135 46.73 -11.06 3.97
CA PHE A 135 47.74 -10.77 2.95
C PHE A 135 47.28 -9.64 2.02
N PRO A 136 47.15 -8.40 2.53
CA PRO A 136 46.61 -7.28 1.76
C PRO A 136 47.45 -6.88 0.55
N SER A 137 48.75 -7.18 0.57
CA SER A 137 49.71 -6.86 -0.49
C SER A 137 49.83 -7.93 -1.57
N HIS A 138 49.01 -8.99 -1.54
CA HIS A 138 49.07 -10.04 -2.56
C HIS A 138 48.65 -9.51 -3.95
N PRO A 139 49.34 -9.90 -5.05
CA PRO A 139 49.05 -9.38 -6.39
C PRO A 139 47.58 -9.50 -6.84
N ASP A 140 46.92 -10.62 -6.52
CA ASP A 140 45.49 -10.84 -6.83
C ASP A 140 44.53 -9.81 -6.21
N PHE A 141 44.99 -9.03 -5.23
CA PHE A 141 44.19 -8.06 -4.52
C PHE A 141 44.63 -6.60 -4.72
N ALA A 142 45.70 -6.35 -5.48
CA ALA A 142 46.35 -5.06 -5.58
C ALA A 142 45.43 -3.91 -6.07
N GLU A 143 44.43 -4.24 -6.90
CA GLU A 143 43.48 -3.27 -7.48
C GLU A 143 42.06 -3.36 -6.91
N LEU A 144 41.86 -4.16 -5.86
CA LEU A 144 40.54 -4.41 -5.29
C LEU A 144 40.31 -3.53 -4.05
N ASP A 145 39.06 -3.13 -3.80
CA ASP A 145 38.68 -2.45 -2.55
C ASP A 145 38.05 -3.44 -1.56
N ILE A 146 38.73 -3.70 -0.45
CA ILE A 146 38.32 -4.69 0.57
C ILE A 146 36.96 -4.37 1.20
N ASN A 147 36.54 -3.11 1.12
CA ASN A 147 35.27 -2.65 1.64
C ASN A 147 34.12 -2.90 0.66
N LYS A 148 34.40 -2.98 -0.65
CA LYS A 148 33.40 -3.27 -1.69
C LYS A 148 33.11 -4.76 -1.76
N GLN A 149 31.86 -5.12 -1.49
CA GLN A 149 31.43 -6.52 -1.48
C GLN A 149 31.41 -7.15 -2.88
N THR A 150 31.48 -6.37 -3.95
CA THR A 150 31.55 -6.84 -5.33
C THR A 150 32.97 -7.13 -5.78
N ASP A 151 33.96 -6.59 -5.08
CA ASP A 151 35.36 -6.68 -5.48
C ASP A 151 35.93 -8.02 -5.01
N VAL A 152 36.41 -8.78 -5.99
CA VAL A 152 36.97 -10.11 -5.85
C VAL A 152 37.98 -10.34 -6.97
N PRO A 153 38.96 -11.25 -6.81
CA PRO A 153 39.91 -11.58 -7.86
C PRO A 153 39.22 -11.99 -9.17
N ASP A 154 39.79 -11.60 -10.30
CA ASP A 154 39.19 -11.85 -11.61
C ASP A 154 39.11 -13.35 -11.94
N TRP A 155 40.06 -14.15 -11.45
CA TRP A 155 39.97 -15.61 -11.57
C TRP A 155 38.74 -16.16 -10.84
N TRP A 156 38.36 -15.63 -9.68
CA TRP A 156 37.17 -16.08 -8.96
C TRP A 156 35.89 -15.70 -9.71
N LYS A 157 35.83 -14.49 -10.31
CA LYS A 157 34.69 -14.09 -11.16
C LYS A 157 34.47 -15.07 -12.31
N ARG A 158 35.57 -15.55 -12.93
CA ARG A 158 35.53 -16.49 -14.06
C ARG A 158 35.16 -17.91 -13.64
N VAL A 159 35.73 -18.42 -12.54
CA VAL A 159 35.57 -19.83 -12.14
C VAL A 159 34.25 -20.09 -11.39
N ARG A 160 33.73 -19.10 -10.67
CA ARG A 160 32.53 -19.23 -9.83
C ARG A 160 31.31 -19.84 -10.54
N PRO A 161 30.90 -19.40 -11.75
CA PRO A 161 29.73 -19.98 -12.41
C PRO A 161 29.93 -21.48 -12.76
N GLY A 162 31.14 -21.85 -13.16
CA GLY A 162 31.50 -23.25 -13.42
C GLY A 162 31.43 -24.09 -12.15
N PHE A 163 31.98 -23.57 -11.04
CA PHE A 163 31.92 -24.22 -9.74
C PHE A 163 30.49 -24.44 -9.24
N GLU A 164 29.61 -23.43 -9.33
CA GLU A 164 28.20 -23.56 -8.94
C GLU A 164 27.50 -24.65 -9.77
N LYS A 165 27.77 -24.70 -11.09
CA LYS A 165 27.25 -25.74 -11.98
C LYS A 165 27.74 -27.14 -11.61
N THR A 166 29.03 -27.32 -11.32
CA THR A 166 29.60 -28.62 -10.95
C THR A 166 28.99 -29.16 -9.66
N ILE A 167 28.77 -28.31 -8.65
CA ILE A 167 28.07 -28.73 -7.42
C ILE A 167 26.62 -29.12 -7.73
N ASP A 168 25.91 -28.33 -8.54
CA ASP A 168 24.53 -28.67 -8.90
C ASP A 168 24.44 -29.96 -9.72
N ASP A 169 25.42 -30.27 -10.56
CA ASP A 169 25.56 -31.56 -11.24
C ASP A 169 25.81 -32.68 -10.21
N PHE A 170 26.75 -32.52 -9.28
CA PHE A 170 27.02 -33.50 -8.22
C PHE A 170 25.78 -33.77 -7.34
N HIS A 171 25.08 -32.73 -6.91
CA HIS A 171 23.84 -32.84 -6.15
C HIS A 171 22.74 -33.58 -6.91
N ARG A 172 22.65 -33.42 -8.24
CA ARG A 172 21.68 -34.16 -9.07
C ARG A 172 21.93 -35.67 -9.10
N HIS A 173 23.16 -36.13 -8.80
CA HIS A 173 23.53 -37.54 -8.77
C HIS A 173 23.48 -38.14 -7.36
N MET A 174 23.14 -37.36 -6.33
CA MET A 174 22.92 -37.91 -4.99
C MET A 174 21.58 -38.65 -4.91
N ASP A 175 21.55 -39.70 -4.11
CA ASP A 175 20.34 -40.49 -3.87
C ASP A 175 19.36 -39.81 -2.89
N SER A 176 18.22 -40.44 -2.64
CA SER A 176 17.18 -39.95 -1.73
C SER A 176 17.60 -39.92 -0.25
N THR A 177 18.81 -40.39 0.10
CA THR A 177 19.34 -40.26 1.45
C THR A 177 19.74 -38.81 1.76
N TYR A 178 19.80 -37.93 0.76
CA TYR A 178 20.13 -36.52 0.93
C TYR A 178 18.96 -35.59 0.60
N THR A 179 18.84 -34.50 1.36
CA THR A 179 17.96 -33.37 1.03
C THR A 179 18.74 -32.06 1.01
N PHE A 180 18.37 -31.16 0.10
CA PHE A 180 19.15 -29.96 -0.18
C PHE A 180 18.61 -28.73 0.53
N GLY A 181 19.48 -28.00 1.23
CA GLY A 181 19.18 -26.68 1.78
C GLY A 181 18.41 -26.69 3.11
N ALA A 182 17.82 -25.54 3.43
CA ALA A 182 16.95 -25.42 4.61
C ALA A 182 15.66 -26.22 4.39
N TYR A 183 15.02 -26.72 5.47
CA TYR A 183 13.67 -27.26 5.36
C TYR A 183 12.79 -26.28 4.58
N ALA A 184 11.96 -26.80 3.68
CA ALA A 184 10.92 -26.00 3.05
C ALA A 184 10.15 -25.30 4.17
N VAL A 185 10.21 -23.97 4.19
CA VAL A 185 9.51 -23.19 5.21
C VAL A 185 8.04 -23.24 4.86
N ARG A 186 7.25 -23.94 5.68
CA ARG A 186 5.81 -23.99 5.50
C ARG A 186 5.20 -22.65 5.90
N PRO A 187 4.34 -22.01 5.09
CA PRO A 187 3.63 -20.80 5.51
C PRO A 187 2.68 -21.10 6.68
N LEU A 188 2.63 -20.19 7.67
CA LEU A 188 1.68 -20.26 8.79
C LEU A 188 0.59 -19.20 8.58
N PHE A 189 -0.49 -19.58 7.89
CA PHE A 189 -1.60 -18.68 7.57
C PHE A 189 -2.44 -18.31 8.79
N LEU A 190 -3.21 -17.22 8.70
CA LEU A 190 -4.13 -16.81 9.76
C LEU A 190 -5.11 -17.91 10.13
N LYS A 191 -5.81 -18.44 9.12
CA LYS A 191 -6.69 -19.60 9.21
C LYS A 191 -6.45 -20.49 8.00
N ASN A 192 -6.33 -21.79 8.20
CA ASN A 192 -6.27 -22.72 7.08
C ASN A 192 -7.68 -22.93 6.53
N ARG A 193 -7.90 -22.58 5.27
CA ARG A 193 -9.11 -22.97 4.52
C ARG A 193 -8.83 -24.27 3.78
N TYR A 194 -8.43 -25.32 4.50
CA TYR A 194 -8.47 -26.65 3.90
C TYR A 194 -9.86 -27.19 4.18
N ASN A 195 -10.74 -27.08 3.19
CA ASN A 195 -11.99 -27.80 3.17
C ASN A 195 -11.66 -29.13 2.48
N PRO A 196 -11.52 -30.27 3.20
CA PRO A 196 -11.43 -31.55 2.52
C PRO A 196 -12.64 -31.61 1.59
N ARG A 197 -12.42 -31.85 0.29
CA ARG A 197 -13.48 -31.82 -0.73
C ARG A 197 -14.71 -32.54 -0.17
N ALA A 198 -15.81 -31.81 -0.02
CA ALA A 198 -17.07 -32.37 0.43
C ALA A 198 -17.39 -33.62 -0.41
N GLY A 199 -17.41 -34.80 0.22
CA GLY A 199 -17.80 -36.05 -0.41
C GLY A 199 -16.72 -37.12 -0.62
N GLN A 200 -15.46 -36.93 -0.21
CA GLN A 200 -14.53 -38.07 -0.12
C GLN A 200 -14.44 -38.61 1.31
N PRO A 201 -14.85 -39.86 1.58
CA PRO A 201 -14.61 -40.49 2.86
C PRO A 201 -13.11 -40.65 3.02
N ILE A 202 -12.52 -39.93 3.98
CA ILE A 202 -11.15 -40.15 4.39
C ILE A 202 -11.15 -41.49 5.12
N ALA A 203 -10.64 -42.52 4.45
CA ALA A 203 -10.39 -43.81 5.09
C ALA A 203 -9.33 -43.58 6.18
N GLU A 204 -9.70 -43.87 7.42
CA GLU A 204 -8.95 -43.66 8.67
C GLU A 204 -8.74 -42.19 9.09
N PRO A 205 -8.75 -41.88 10.40
CA PRO A 205 -8.44 -40.54 10.89
C PRO A 205 -6.94 -40.29 10.72
N ILE A 206 -6.51 -39.94 9.51
CA ILE A 206 -5.26 -39.21 9.34
C ILE A 206 -5.49 -37.90 10.07
N ALA A 207 -4.87 -37.73 11.24
CA ALA A 207 -4.83 -36.46 11.93
C ALA A 207 -4.26 -35.43 10.96
N ASP A 208 -5.13 -34.63 10.35
CA ASP A 208 -4.74 -33.64 9.37
C ASP A 208 -4.15 -32.43 10.10
N PHE A 209 -2.94 -32.61 10.61
CA PHE A 209 -2.14 -31.55 11.21
C PHE A 209 -2.00 -30.34 10.27
N VAL A 210 -2.19 -30.51 8.96
CA VAL A 210 -2.18 -29.40 7.99
C VAL A 210 -3.39 -28.51 8.17
N SER A 211 -4.58 -29.08 8.36
CA SER A 211 -5.79 -28.31 8.61
C SER A 211 -5.80 -27.64 9.99
N GLU A 212 -5.14 -28.24 10.98
CA GLU A 212 -5.18 -27.78 12.37
C GLU A 212 -4.10 -26.74 12.74
N ILE A 213 -2.99 -26.66 11.99
CA ILE A 213 -1.89 -25.74 12.30
C ILE A 213 -2.06 -24.40 11.58
N ASP A 214 -2.72 -23.46 12.23
CA ASP A 214 -2.80 -22.05 11.80
C ASP A 214 -2.42 -21.06 12.92
N LEU A 215 -2.15 -19.81 12.52
CA LEU A 215 -1.73 -18.78 13.46
C LEU A 215 -2.82 -18.49 14.50
N HIS A 216 -4.09 -18.55 14.08
CA HIS A 216 -5.26 -18.40 14.94
C HIS A 216 -5.26 -19.41 16.10
N SER A 217 -4.99 -20.68 15.83
CA SER A 217 -4.96 -21.76 16.81
C SER A 217 -3.79 -21.61 17.78
N ILE A 218 -2.61 -21.18 17.30
CA ILE A 218 -1.47 -20.84 18.15
C ILE A 218 -1.81 -19.64 19.06
N CYS A 219 -2.38 -18.56 18.52
CA CYS A 219 -2.78 -17.40 19.31
C CYS A 219 -3.85 -17.75 20.34
N LYS A 220 -4.80 -18.65 20.01
CA LYS A 220 -5.78 -19.19 20.96
C LYS A 220 -5.13 -19.97 22.10
N GLY A 221 -4.16 -20.83 21.78
CA GLY A 221 -3.38 -21.57 22.78
C GLY A 221 -2.62 -20.65 23.73
N LEU A 222 -2.02 -19.57 23.21
CA LEU A 222 -1.32 -18.57 24.01
C LEU A 222 -2.26 -17.80 24.93
N MET A 223 -3.44 -17.38 24.45
CA MET A 223 -4.42 -16.70 25.32
C MET A 223 -4.90 -17.59 26.47
N LYS A 224 -5.16 -18.88 26.21
CA LYS A 224 -5.55 -19.83 27.26
C LYS A 224 -4.49 -20.06 28.33
N LYS A 225 -3.21 -19.84 28.00
CA LYS A 225 -2.08 -19.94 28.94
C LYS A 225 -1.84 -18.63 29.71
N ALA A 226 -2.44 -17.52 29.27
CA ALA A 226 -2.23 -16.22 29.88
C ALA A 226 -2.90 -16.17 31.26
N SER A 227 -2.25 -15.50 32.19
CA SER A 227 -2.78 -15.20 33.52
C SER A 227 -2.64 -13.70 33.79
N VAL A 228 -3.43 -13.21 34.73
CA VAL A 228 -3.23 -11.87 35.27
C VAL A 228 -2.07 -11.91 36.28
N ASN A 229 -1.32 -10.81 36.40
CA ASN A 229 -0.26 -10.62 37.41
C ASN A 229 0.95 -11.57 37.30
N ILE A 230 1.42 -11.83 36.07
CA ILE A 230 2.58 -12.72 35.78
C ILE A 230 3.94 -12.17 36.30
N GLY A 231 3.96 -10.98 36.92
CA GLY A 231 5.17 -10.32 37.39
C GLY A 231 5.82 -9.42 36.33
N GLN A 232 6.42 -8.31 36.78
CA GLN A 232 6.99 -7.31 35.89
C GLN A 232 8.27 -7.82 35.23
N GLY A 233 8.30 -7.78 33.89
CA GLY A 233 9.50 -8.10 33.10
C GLY A 233 9.59 -9.55 32.62
N GLU A 234 8.64 -10.42 32.97
CA GLU A 234 8.56 -11.76 32.42
C GLU A 234 7.97 -11.76 31.00
N ILE A 235 8.40 -12.72 30.18
CA ILE A 235 7.87 -12.91 28.83
C ILE A 235 6.60 -13.75 28.93
N GLY A 236 5.45 -13.08 29.00
CA GLY A 236 4.16 -13.73 29.08
C GLY A 236 3.59 -14.23 27.74
N PRO A 237 2.55 -15.09 27.76
CA PRO A 237 1.93 -15.62 26.56
C PRO A 237 1.31 -14.56 25.63
N LEU A 238 0.80 -13.43 26.15
CA LEU A 238 0.22 -12.36 25.33
C LEU A 238 1.31 -11.53 24.63
N GLN A 239 2.48 -11.37 25.24
CA GLN A 239 3.65 -10.82 24.57
C GLN A 239 4.12 -11.73 23.44
N GLN A 240 4.17 -13.04 23.67
CA GLN A 240 4.49 -14.03 22.62
C GLN A 240 3.47 -13.99 21.47
N ARG A 241 2.18 -13.85 21.79
CA ARG A 241 1.10 -13.65 20.81
C ARG A 241 1.32 -12.37 20.00
N ALA A 242 1.64 -11.27 20.67
CA ALA A 242 1.91 -10.00 20.02
C ALA A 242 3.11 -10.10 19.06
N TRP A 243 4.17 -10.83 19.39
CA TRP A 243 5.30 -11.04 18.47
C TRP A 243 4.87 -11.65 17.13
N LEU A 244 4.05 -12.68 17.17
CA LEU A 244 3.60 -13.38 15.95
C LEU A 244 2.67 -12.49 15.12
N VAL A 245 1.73 -11.81 15.76
CA VAL A 245 0.74 -10.98 15.07
C VAL A 245 1.40 -9.72 14.47
N TRP A 246 2.32 -9.07 15.20
CA TRP A 246 3.09 -7.95 14.65
C TRP A 246 3.96 -8.38 13.48
N LEU A 247 4.62 -9.53 13.57
CA LEU A 247 5.43 -10.09 12.48
C LEU A 247 4.60 -10.37 11.23
N TYR A 248 3.39 -10.92 11.40
CA TYR A 248 2.44 -11.17 10.31
C TYR A 248 1.99 -9.87 9.65
N HIS A 249 1.49 -8.93 10.45
CA HIS A 249 0.90 -7.69 9.93
C HIS A 249 1.92 -6.72 9.37
N CYS A 250 3.13 -6.63 9.93
CA CYS A 250 4.16 -5.72 9.40
C CYS A 250 4.94 -6.33 8.23
N LEU A 251 4.78 -7.63 7.95
CA LEU A 251 5.60 -8.38 6.99
C LEU A 251 7.10 -8.32 7.32
N ASP A 252 7.40 -8.12 8.61
CA ASP A 252 8.74 -7.89 9.12
C ASP A 252 9.58 -9.17 9.05
N ARG A 253 10.90 -9.01 9.00
CA ARG A 253 11.84 -10.08 9.37
C ARG A 253 11.71 -10.31 10.88
N PRO A 254 11.95 -11.53 11.38
CA PRO A 254 11.86 -11.84 12.80
C PRO A 254 12.64 -10.86 13.70
N SER A 255 13.76 -10.33 13.24
CA SER A 255 14.57 -9.37 13.99
C SER A 255 14.12 -7.91 13.88
N GLU A 256 13.21 -7.56 12.96
CA GLU A 256 12.77 -6.17 12.73
C GLU A 256 11.80 -5.71 13.83
N ILE A 257 10.98 -6.62 14.37
CA ILE A 257 10.01 -6.30 15.42
C ILE A 257 10.66 -5.73 16.70
N LYS A 258 11.95 -6.02 16.95
CA LYS A 258 12.68 -5.47 18.11
C LYS A 258 12.95 -3.96 18.01
N PHE A 259 12.72 -3.37 16.83
CA PHE A 259 12.92 -1.94 16.56
C PHE A 259 11.61 -1.14 16.57
N ILE A 260 10.47 -1.77 16.89
CA ILE A 260 9.19 -1.06 17.02
C ILE A 260 9.26 -0.13 18.24
N ASP A 261 9.28 1.18 17.97
CA ASP A 261 9.40 2.26 18.95
C ASP A 261 8.06 2.99 19.10
N ILE A 262 7.46 2.89 20.28
CA ILE A 262 6.16 3.48 20.63
C ILE A 262 6.20 5.02 20.55
N ARG A 263 7.36 5.66 20.73
CA ARG A 263 7.47 7.13 20.59
C ARG A 263 7.22 7.60 19.16
N SER A 264 7.40 6.72 18.18
CA SER A 264 7.11 7.05 16.77
C SER A 264 5.64 6.87 16.41
N TRP A 265 4.82 6.35 17.32
CA TRP A 265 3.42 6.09 17.05
C TRP A 265 2.59 7.38 17.02
N MET A 266 1.56 7.36 16.19
CA MET A 266 0.67 8.48 16.00
C MET A 266 -0.73 7.96 15.66
N HIS A 267 -1.75 8.51 16.30
CA HIS A 267 -3.12 8.35 15.84
C HIS A 267 -3.39 9.39 14.76
N ILE A 268 -3.93 8.97 13.62
CA ILE A 268 -4.25 9.83 12.49
C ILE A 268 -5.77 9.75 12.27
N PRO A 269 -6.55 10.64 12.92
CA PRO A 269 -8.02 10.60 12.86
C PRO A 269 -8.56 10.69 11.43
N ALA A 270 -7.95 11.54 10.60
CA ALA A 270 -8.37 11.76 9.21
C ALA A 270 -8.25 10.53 8.30
N LEU A 271 -7.50 9.51 8.72
CA LEU A 271 -7.33 8.25 8.00
C LEU A 271 -7.89 7.05 8.77
N GLY A 272 -8.55 7.31 9.91
CA GLY A 272 -9.06 6.25 10.79
C GLY A 272 -8.00 5.20 11.12
N THR A 273 -6.77 5.59 11.47
CA THR A 273 -5.70 4.61 11.72
C THR A 273 -4.71 5.05 12.80
N VAL A 274 -4.01 4.07 13.37
CA VAL A 274 -2.81 4.28 14.16
C VAL A 274 -1.61 3.97 13.27
N ASN A 275 -0.73 4.93 13.04
CA ASN A 275 0.56 4.65 12.40
C ASN A 275 1.56 4.20 13.46
N ALA A 276 2.18 3.04 13.24
CA ALA A 276 3.24 2.49 14.07
C ALA A 276 4.49 2.20 13.23
N PRO A 277 5.31 3.22 12.91
CA PRO A 277 6.46 3.05 12.04
C PRO A 277 7.42 1.93 12.50
N THR A 278 7.91 1.17 11.53
CA THR A 278 8.93 0.12 11.72
C THR A 278 10.18 0.45 10.89
N THR A 279 11.23 -0.36 11.00
CA THR A 279 12.55 -0.10 10.42
C THR A 279 13.03 -1.30 9.61
N ASP A 280 13.33 -1.08 8.33
CA ASP A 280 13.90 -2.15 7.50
C ASP A 280 15.35 -2.38 7.94
N LYS A 281 15.69 -3.64 8.26
CA LYS A 281 16.98 -3.96 8.84
C LYS A 281 18.14 -3.65 7.90
N LYS A 282 17.97 -3.85 6.60
CA LYS A 282 19.06 -3.78 5.60
C LYS A 282 19.40 -2.34 5.27
N THR A 283 18.37 -1.53 5.05
CA THR A 283 18.49 -0.13 4.63
C THR A 283 18.48 0.85 5.80
N LYS A 284 18.07 0.39 6.99
CA LYS A 284 17.84 1.22 8.19
C LYS A 284 16.80 2.32 7.99
N LYS A 285 16.04 2.27 6.89
CA LYS A 285 14.99 3.23 6.60
C LYS A 285 13.76 2.90 7.46
N LYS A 286 13.20 3.94 8.07
CA LYS A 286 11.88 3.86 8.70
C LYS A 286 10.80 3.93 7.64
N TYR A 287 9.79 3.09 7.77
CA TYR A 287 8.59 3.10 6.95
C TYR A 287 7.35 3.06 7.83
N SER A 288 6.27 3.66 7.33
CA SER A 288 5.00 3.70 8.05
C SER A 288 4.27 2.37 7.95
N CYS A 289 3.58 2.02 9.04
CA CYS A 289 2.79 0.81 9.15
C CYS A 289 1.48 1.17 9.85
N GLY A 290 0.45 1.45 9.05
CA GLY A 290 -0.89 1.71 9.55
C GLY A 290 -1.50 0.45 10.15
N LEU A 291 -1.93 0.52 11.40
CA LEU A 291 -2.61 -0.59 12.07
C LEU A 291 -4.06 -0.63 11.62
N VAL A 292 -4.50 -1.81 11.15
CA VAL A 292 -5.84 -2.04 10.64
C VAL A 292 -6.49 -3.12 11.51
N PRO A 293 -7.68 -2.86 12.09
CA PRO A 293 -8.40 -3.85 12.87
C PRO A 293 -8.81 -5.03 11.99
N ASP A 294 -8.81 -6.22 12.56
CA ASP A 294 -9.26 -7.43 11.92
C ASP A 294 -10.78 -7.41 11.76
N LYS A 295 -11.24 -7.82 10.57
CA LYS A 295 -12.65 -7.81 10.23
C LYS A 295 -13.53 -8.70 11.12
N HIS A 296 -13.00 -9.81 11.63
CA HIS A 296 -13.81 -10.92 12.12
C HIS A 296 -13.64 -11.21 13.61
N ASP A 297 -12.40 -11.27 14.10
CA ASP A 297 -12.12 -11.77 15.45
C ASP A 297 -10.85 -11.18 16.06
N PHE A 298 -10.70 -11.35 17.37
CA PHE A 298 -9.65 -10.70 18.16
C PHE A 298 -8.30 -11.42 18.14
N PHE A 299 -8.25 -12.71 17.78
CA PHE A 299 -7.06 -13.54 18.02
C PHE A 299 -5.80 -12.99 17.32
N CYS A 300 -5.96 -12.50 16.10
CA CYS A 300 -4.90 -11.89 15.28
C CYS A 300 -5.17 -10.42 14.96
N ASP A 301 -6.11 -9.75 15.66
CA ASP A 301 -6.32 -8.31 15.54
C ASP A 301 -5.13 -7.56 16.17
N ILE A 302 -4.43 -6.74 15.38
CA ILE A 302 -3.19 -6.08 15.82
C ILE A 302 -3.42 -5.04 16.93
N LEU A 303 -4.60 -4.42 16.99
CA LEU A 303 -4.95 -3.46 18.05
C LEU A 303 -5.25 -4.20 19.34
N HIS A 304 -6.10 -5.23 19.28
CA HIS A 304 -6.47 -6.05 20.43
C HIS A 304 -5.26 -6.79 21.02
N VAL A 305 -4.38 -7.38 20.21
CA VAL A 305 -3.19 -8.08 20.75
C VAL A 305 -2.25 -7.11 21.49
N THR A 306 -2.14 -5.88 20.98
CA THR A 306 -1.32 -4.83 21.60
C THR A 306 -1.99 -4.32 22.88
N ALA A 307 -3.31 -4.14 22.86
CA ALA A 307 -4.09 -3.75 24.03
C ALA A 307 -4.05 -4.82 25.13
N ALA A 308 -4.16 -6.10 24.77
CA ALA A 308 -4.06 -7.22 25.71
C ALA A 308 -2.69 -7.28 26.39
N LEU A 309 -1.61 -7.09 25.63
CA LEU A 309 -0.25 -6.94 26.16
C LEU A 309 -0.16 -5.76 27.15
N PHE A 310 -0.77 -4.61 26.84
CA PHE A 310 -0.73 -3.43 27.72
C PHE A 310 -1.58 -3.59 28.98
N ALA A 311 -2.75 -4.21 28.88
CA ALA A 311 -3.69 -4.34 29.99
C ALA A 311 -3.30 -5.46 30.97
N VAL A 312 -2.91 -6.63 30.45
CA VAL A 312 -2.74 -7.84 31.26
C VAL A 312 -1.29 -8.04 31.68
N GLU A 313 -0.34 -7.82 30.76
CA GLU A 313 1.09 -8.04 30.97
C GLU A 313 1.88 -6.72 31.15
N GLU A 314 1.16 -5.61 31.37
CA GLU A 314 1.75 -4.29 31.65
C GLU A 314 2.77 -3.84 30.60
N GLY A 315 2.59 -4.22 29.34
CA GLY A 315 3.57 -3.99 28.27
C GLY A 315 3.87 -2.52 27.93
N ALA A 316 3.16 -1.56 28.53
CA ALA A 316 3.42 -0.11 28.46
C ALA A 316 4.03 0.49 29.75
N TYR A 317 4.17 -0.30 30.80
CA TYR A 317 4.84 0.09 32.04
C TYR A 317 6.34 -0.20 31.95
N ARG A 318 7.15 0.65 32.60
CA ARG A 318 8.61 0.58 32.57
C ARG A 318 9.15 0.78 33.97
N THR A 319 9.99 -0.13 34.42
CA THR A 319 10.72 0.02 35.69
C THR A 319 11.95 0.91 35.49
N ALA A 320 12.53 1.41 36.59
CA ALA A 320 13.75 2.23 36.53
C ALA A 320 14.93 1.53 35.82
N ALA A 321 15.01 0.20 35.92
CA ALA A 321 16.04 -0.61 35.27
C ALA A 321 15.89 -0.66 33.73
N GLN A 322 14.71 -0.33 33.19
CA GLN A 322 14.37 -0.46 31.77
C GLN A 322 14.49 0.86 30.99
N LYS A 323 15.13 1.89 31.56
CA LYS A 323 15.19 3.24 30.99
C LYS A 323 15.78 3.29 29.57
N SER A 324 16.82 2.50 29.28
CA SER A 324 17.46 2.48 27.95
C SER A 324 16.59 1.84 26.86
N THR A 325 15.58 1.05 27.24
CA THR A 325 14.70 0.33 26.31
C THR A 325 13.24 0.78 26.46
N GLU A 326 13.00 1.87 27.18
CA GLU A 326 11.67 2.30 27.66
C GLU A 326 10.66 2.52 26.53
N SER A 327 11.14 2.86 25.35
CA SER A 327 10.31 3.22 24.22
C SER A 327 9.99 2.06 23.28
N PHE A 328 10.69 0.93 23.38
CA PHE A 328 10.46 -0.21 22.51
C PHE A 328 9.24 -1.02 22.97
N LEU A 329 8.44 -1.48 22.01
CA LEU A 329 7.28 -2.32 22.29
C LEU A 329 7.69 -3.68 22.87
N PHE A 330 8.70 -4.32 22.28
CA PHE A 330 9.21 -5.63 22.68
C PHE A 330 10.59 -5.54 23.33
N GLN A 331 10.62 -4.97 24.54
CA GLN A 331 11.86 -4.76 25.30
C GLN A 331 12.72 -6.01 25.46
N PRO A 332 12.17 -7.23 25.69
CA PRO A 332 13.01 -8.43 25.86
C PRO A 332 13.82 -8.80 24.63
N PHE A 333 13.53 -8.24 23.45
CA PHE A 333 14.36 -8.42 22.26
C PHE A 333 15.44 -7.37 22.09
N HIS A 334 15.37 -6.26 22.83
CA HIS A 334 16.38 -5.23 22.75
C HIS A 334 17.71 -5.76 23.33
N GLY A 335 18.82 -5.49 22.64
CA GLY A 335 20.14 -6.08 22.97
C GLY A 335 20.34 -7.54 22.54
N LYS A 336 19.31 -8.26 22.09
CA LYS A 336 19.47 -9.63 21.55
C LYS A 336 19.95 -9.62 20.09
N SER A 337 20.79 -10.59 19.76
CA SER A 337 21.19 -10.88 18.38
C SER A 337 19.98 -11.35 17.56
N ASP A 338 20.04 -11.18 16.25
CA ASP A 338 18.89 -11.49 15.39
C ASP A 338 18.59 -12.99 15.35
N ASN A 339 19.63 -13.81 15.45
CA ASN A 339 19.50 -15.25 15.56
C ASN A 339 18.79 -15.64 16.86
N ASN A 340 19.05 -14.94 17.97
CA ASN A 340 18.39 -15.22 19.24
C ASN A 340 16.90 -14.83 19.19
N VAL A 341 16.55 -13.69 18.59
CA VAL A 341 15.15 -13.30 18.38
C VAL A 341 14.43 -14.33 17.50
N ALA A 342 15.03 -14.73 16.38
CA ALA A 342 14.46 -15.73 15.48
C ALA A 342 14.27 -17.10 16.16
N LYS A 343 15.22 -17.53 17.00
CA LYS A 343 15.12 -18.76 17.80
C LYS A 343 13.95 -18.70 18.78
N GLN A 344 13.79 -17.60 19.51
CA GLN A 344 12.70 -17.43 20.49
C GLN A 344 11.32 -17.46 19.81
N ILE A 345 11.13 -16.72 18.71
CA ILE A 345 9.86 -16.74 17.98
C ILE A 345 9.59 -18.13 17.38
N THR A 346 10.62 -18.83 16.91
CA THR A 346 10.48 -20.21 16.39
C THR A 346 10.08 -21.19 17.50
N ALA A 347 10.63 -21.04 18.70
CA ALA A 347 10.25 -21.85 19.86
C ALA A 347 8.78 -21.66 20.21
N VAL A 348 8.30 -20.41 20.28
CA VAL A 348 6.88 -20.08 20.52
C VAL A 348 5.95 -20.81 19.54
N ILE A 349 6.29 -20.82 18.24
CA ILE A 349 5.48 -21.53 17.23
C ILE A 349 5.47 -23.03 17.52
N ARG A 350 6.63 -23.63 17.76
CA ARG A 350 6.79 -25.10 17.89
C ARG A 350 6.22 -25.67 19.19
N GLU A 351 6.24 -24.89 20.27
CA GLU A 351 5.71 -25.24 21.59
C GLU A 351 4.18 -25.13 21.68
N ASN A 352 3.54 -24.51 20.68
CA ASN A 352 2.09 -24.33 20.61
C ASN A 352 1.46 -25.11 19.43
N LEU A 353 2.18 -26.06 18.85
CA LEU A 353 1.62 -26.99 17.86
C LEU A 353 0.76 -28.07 18.54
N PRO A 354 -0.21 -28.68 17.84
CA PRO A 354 -0.98 -29.80 18.35
C PRO A 354 -0.09 -30.93 18.88
N ALA A 355 -0.55 -31.60 19.94
CA ALA A 355 0.13 -32.76 20.49
C ALA A 355 0.27 -33.85 19.42
N GLY A 356 1.43 -34.51 19.36
CA GLY A 356 1.71 -35.53 18.34
C GLY A 356 2.09 -35.00 16.96
N THR A 357 2.22 -33.68 16.77
CA THR A 357 2.69 -33.13 15.48
C THR A 357 4.02 -33.78 15.05
N PRO A 358 4.10 -34.40 13.86
CA PRO A 358 5.32 -35.05 13.38
C PRO A 358 6.53 -34.13 13.36
N THR A 359 7.70 -34.66 13.73
CA THR A 359 8.98 -33.91 13.78
C THR A 359 9.28 -33.21 12.46
N ARG A 360 8.99 -33.85 11.33
CA ARG A 360 9.11 -33.26 9.99
C ARG A 360 8.30 -31.96 9.85
N ILE A 361 6.99 -31.99 10.14
CA ILE A 361 6.10 -30.81 10.04
C ILE A 361 6.54 -29.72 11.03
N ARG A 362 6.89 -30.11 12.26
CA ARG A 362 7.42 -29.18 13.26
C ARG A 362 8.68 -28.47 12.78
N ASN A 363 9.55 -29.16 12.04
CA ASN A 363 10.80 -28.61 11.52
C ASN A 363 10.61 -27.67 10.32
N GLU A 364 9.55 -27.85 9.54
CA GLU A 364 9.14 -26.95 8.44
C GLU A 364 8.57 -25.61 8.94
N LEU A 365 8.10 -25.57 10.20
CA LEU A 365 7.56 -24.36 10.84
C LEU A 365 8.65 -23.59 11.61
N SER A 366 8.71 -22.28 11.36
CA SER A 366 9.65 -21.37 12.02
C SER A 366 9.12 -19.94 12.05
N CYS A 367 9.86 -19.02 12.69
CA CYS A 367 9.54 -17.59 12.62
C CYS A 367 9.38 -17.05 11.19
N ARG A 368 10.03 -17.67 10.18
CA ARG A 368 9.88 -17.28 8.77
C ARG A 368 8.50 -17.63 8.22
N SER A 369 7.86 -18.66 8.74
CA SER A 369 6.54 -19.16 8.30
C SER A 369 5.46 -18.08 8.38
N VAL A 370 5.51 -17.23 9.41
CA VAL A 370 4.58 -16.13 9.63
C VAL A 370 4.67 -15.09 8.51
N ARG A 371 5.90 -14.64 8.21
CA ARG A 371 6.14 -13.68 7.12
C ARG A 371 5.79 -14.28 5.76
N TYR A 372 6.17 -15.54 5.51
CA TYR A 372 5.83 -16.23 4.27
C TYR A 372 4.32 -16.22 4.03
N ALA A 373 3.54 -16.54 5.06
CA ALA A 373 2.09 -16.47 4.98
C ALA A 373 1.57 -15.06 4.70
N GLY A 374 2.02 -14.05 5.44
CA GLY A 374 1.57 -12.66 5.23
C GLY A 374 1.88 -12.16 3.81
N VAL A 375 3.09 -12.38 3.32
CA VAL A 375 3.49 -12.01 1.95
C VAL A 375 2.62 -12.76 0.93
N THR A 376 2.39 -14.06 1.15
CA THR A 376 1.56 -14.87 0.25
C THR A 376 0.12 -14.39 0.25
N THR A 377 -0.46 -14.03 1.41
CA THR A 377 -1.82 -13.50 1.52
C THR A 377 -1.98 -12.18 0.73
N VAL A 378 -1.01 -11.29 0.84
CA VAL A 378 -0.97 -10.02 0.09
C VAL A 378 -0.85 -10.27 -1.42
N LEU A 379 0.05 -11.16 -1.84
CA LEU A 379 0.27 -11.48 -3.25
C LEU A 379 -0.88 -12.28 -3.88
N ALA A 380 -1.59 -13.08 -3.10
CA ALA A 380 -2.75 -13.84 -3.55
C ALA A 380 -3.98 -12.94 -3.79
N ASN A 381 -3.96 -11.68 -3.35
CA ASN A 381 -5.01 -10.73 -3.69
C ASN A 381 -4.83 -10.22 -5.13
N LEU A 382 -5.50 -10.89 -6.08
CA LEU A 382 -5.41 -10.62 -7.52
C LEU A 382 -5.75 -9.18 -7.91
N THR A 383 -6.52 -8.46 -7.09
CA THR A 383 -6.95 -7.09 -7.37
C THR A 383 -6.00 -6.03 -6.85
N MET A 384 -5.08 -6.40 -5.95
CA MET A 384 -4.15 -5.46 -5.32
C MET A 384 -2.81 -5.47 -6.05
N PRO A 385 -2.32 -4.30 -6.51
CA PRO A 385 -0.98 -4.17 -7.04
C PRO A 385 0.11 -4.63 -6.05
N SER A 386 1.07 -5.41 -6.52
CA SER A 386 2.18 -5.96 -5.71
C SER A 386 3.01 -4.89 -4.98
N ARG A 387 3.09 -3.68 -5.53
CA ARG A 387 3.77 -2.53 -4.90
C ARG A 387 3.24 -2.21 -3.50
N PHE A 388 1.94 -2.40 -3.23
CA PHE A 388 1.37 -2.16 -1.89
C PHE A 388 1.88 -3.17 -0.85
N GLY A 389 2.18 -4.40 -1.26
CA GLY A 389 2.88 -5.36 -0.40
C GLY A 389 4.31 -4.93 -0.07
N SER A 390 4.98 -4.27 -1.02
CA SER A 390 6.33 -3.74 -0.83
C SER A 390 6.32 -2.52 0.09
N TYR A 391 5.37 -1.60 -0.08
CA TYR A 391 5.18 -0.46 0.82
C TYR A 391 4.85 -0.92 2.24
N ARG A 392 3.98 -1.93 2.38
CA ARG A 392 3.64 -2.52 3.69
C ARG A 392 4.85 -3.10 4.40
N SER A 393 5.75 -3.75 3.66
CA SER A 393 6.95 -4.37 4.22
C SER A 393 8.18 -3.45 4.24
N GLY A 394 8.07 -2.21 3.76
CA GLY A 394 9.20 -1.28 3.64
C GLY A 394 10.27 -1.66 2.63
N HIS A 395 9.98 -2.59 1.71
CA HIS A 395 10.93 -3.05 0.69
C HIS A 395 10.81 -2.19 -0.58
N ALA A 396 11.91 -2.10 -1.34
CA ALA A 396 11.91 -1.51 -2.68
C ALA A 396 10.87 -2.24 -3.55
N GLY A 397 9.87 -1.50 -4.05
CA GLY A 397 8.65 -2.09 -4.59
C GLY A 397 8.66 -2.33 -6.09
N THR A 398 9.52 -1.62 -6.83
CA THR A 398 9.58 -1.72 -8.29
C THR A 398 10.96 -1.99 -8.84
N GLY A 399 12.02 -1.85 -8.03
CA GLY A 399 13.40 -1.92 -8.52
C GLY A 399 13.73 -0.81 -9.52
N SER A 400 12.90 0.24 -9.56
CA SER A 400 12.99 1.36 -10.49
C SER A 400 13.30 2.66 -9.74
N THR A 401 13.58 3.73 -10.49
CA THR A 401 13.76 5.08 -9.92
C THR A 401 12.54 5.57 -9.14
N MET A 402 11.33 5.02 -9.38
CA MET A 402 10.12 5.35 -8.62
C MET A 402 10.26 5.03 -7.13
N ASP A 403 11.06 4.02 -6.76
CA ASP A 403 11.31 3.68 -5.35
C ASP A 403 12.06 4.82 -4.62
N SER A 404 12.80 5.67 -5.34
CA SER A 404 13.51 6.82 -4.78
C SER A 404 12.61 8.05 -4.55
N TYR A 405 11.53 8.17 -5.32
CA TYR A 405 10.52 9.23 -5.19
C TYR A 405 9.39 8.87 -4.22
N THR A 406 9.30 7.60 -3.82
CA THR A 406 8.22 7.12 -2.96
C THR A 406 8.52 7.46 -1.49
N ASP A 407 7.65 8.26 -0.86
CA ASP A 407 7.70 8.50 0.58
C ASP A 407 7.11 7.32 1.36
N LEU A 408 7.97 6.37 1.75
CA LEU A 408 7.60 5.23 2.59
C LEU A 408 7.14 5.63 4.00
N LYS A 409 7.29 6.89 4.42
CA LYS A 409 6.73 7.41 5.67
C LYS A 409 5.26 7.82 5.51
N ASN A 410 4.71 7.87 4.30
CA ASN A 410 3.29 8.10 4.12
C ASN A 410 2.49 6.83 4.47
N VAL A 411 1.71 6.91 5.55
CA VAL A 411 0.92 5.78 6.07
C VAL A 411 -0.08 5.24 5.04
N ILE A 412 -0.62 6.10 4.15
CA ILE A 412 -1.63 5.73 3.16
C ILE A 412 -1.13 4.60 2.26
N LEU A 413 0.16 4.60 1.93
CA LEU A 413 0.79 3.57 1.10
C LEU A 413 0.79 2.18 1.75
N SER A 414 0.77 2.12 3.08
CA SER A 414 0.80 0.87 3.85
C SER A 414 -0.59 0.29 4.14
N LEU A 415 -1.65 1.10 4.07
CA LEU A 415 -3.02 0.70 4.46
C LEU A 415 -3.61 -0.40 3.56
N PRO A 416 -3.50 -0.37 2.23
CA PRO A 416 -3.98 -1.44 1.36
C PRO A 416 -3.49 -2.83 1.76
N GLY A 417 -2.17 -2.98 1.96
CA GLY A 417 -1.58 -4.25 2.40
C GLY A 417 -2.06 -4.66 3.79
N GLY A 418 -2.19 -3.69 4.71
CA GLY A 418 -2.74 -3.92 6.05
C GLY A 418 -4.18 -4.43 6.04
N ARG A 419 -5.05 -3.87 5.19
CA ARG A 419 -6.45 -4.30 5.04
C ARG A 419 -6.57 -5.73 4.55
N VAL A 420 -5.77 -6.12 3.57
CA VAL A 420 -5.74 -7.52 3.09
C VAL A 420 -5.29 -8.48 4.19
N LEU A 421 -4.25 -8.13 4.95
CA LEU A 421 -3.76 -8.92 6.09
C LEU A 421 -4.81 -9.00 7.22
N ALA A 422 -5.63 -7.96 7.40
CA ALA A 422 -6.73 -7.89 8.35
C ALA A 422 -8.06 -8.47 7.82
N ARG A 423 -8.01 -9.27 6.73
CA ARG A 423 -9.14 -10.00 6.13
C ARG A 423 -10.25 -9.13 5.55
N TRP A 424 -9.97 -7.87 5.23
CA TRP A 424 -10.87 -7.04 4.43
C TRP A 424 -10.81 -7.47 2.96
N ASN A 425 -11.97 -7.61 2.34
CA ASN A 425 -12.07 -8.03 0.94
C ASN A 425 -11.72 -6.89 -0.02
N ASP A 426 -12.11 -5.67 0.35
CA ASP A 426 -11.78 -4.45 -0.41
C ASP A 426 -10.63 -3.70 0.26
N TYR A 427 -9.45 -3.79 -0.34
CA TYR A 427 -8.27 -3.10 0.17
C TYR A 427 -8.28 -1.59 -0.06
N LYS A 428 -9.16 -1.08 -0.95
CA LYS A 428 -9.24 0.36 -1.26
C LYS A 428 -10.10 1.09 -0.25
N ARG A 429 -11.16 0.44 0.22
CA ARG A 429 -12.10 1.00 1.17
C ARG A 429 -11.41 1.43 2.47
N GLU A 430 -11.80 2.56 3.00
CA GLU A 430 -11.43 2.98 4.33
C GLU A 430 -12.01 2.03 5.40
N VAL A 431 -11.21 1.78 6.43
CA VAL A 431 -11.60 0.97 7.59
C VAL A 431 -11.51 1.88 8.82
N VAL A 432 -12.63 2.08 9.49
CA VAL A 432 -12.72 2.91 10.70
C VAL A 432 -12.30 2.09 11.91
N LEU A 433 -11.52 2.69 12.82
CA LEU A 433 -11.11 2.04 14.06
C LEU A 433 -12.29 1.81 15.02
N PRO A 434 -12.19 0.81 15.92
CA PRO A 434 -13.11 0.70 17.05
C PRO A 434 -13.13 1.99 17.87
N SER A 435 -14.31 2.37 18.34
CA SER A 435 -14.54 3.63 19.06
C SER A 435 -15.53 3.46 20.21
N LEU A 436 -15.29 4.17 21.31
CA LEU A 436 -16.21 4.30 22.46
C LEU A 436 -16.88 5.68 22.51
N LEU A 437 -16.85 6.45 21.41
CA LEU A 437 -17.45 7.79 21.35
C LEU A 437 -18.99 7.78 21.46
N PHE A 438 -19.62 6.62 21.30
CA PHE A 438 -21.07 6.46 21.49
C PHE A 438 -21.49 6.53 22.97
N VAL A 439 -20.54 6.36 23.90
CA VAL A 439 -20.81 6.47 25.33
C VAL A 439 -20.99 7.96 25.68
N SER A 440 -22.12 8.32 26.28
CA SER A 440 -22.41 9.72 26.61
C SER A 440 -21.47 10.30 27.68
N ASP A 441 -21.06 9.49 28.66
CA ASP A 441 -20.10 9.90 29.70
C ASP A 441 -18.66 9.53 29.28
N GLN A 442 -18.01 10.44 28.55
CA GLN A 442 -16.60 10.25 28.13
C GLN A 442 -15.62 10.33 29.30
N GLU A 443 -15.96 10.98 30.42
CA GLU A 443 -15.10 10.99 31.61
C GLU A 443 -14.99 9.59 32.23
N MET A 444 -16.11 8.86 32.28
CA MET A 444 -16.11 7.46 32.72
C MET A 444 -15.26 6.58 31.79
N VAL A 445 -15.33 6.79 30.47
CA VAL A 445 -14.47 6.08 29.50
C VAL A 445 -13.00 6.35 29.80
N HIS A 446 -12.61 7.62 29.97
CA HIS A 446 -11.23 7.97 30.28
C HIS A 446 -10.75 7.37 31.61
N LYS A 447 -11.58 7.41 32.66
CA LYS A 447 -11.28 6.80 33.96
C LYS A 447 -11.09 5.28 33.85
N PHE A 448 -11.92 4.61 33.05
CA PHE A 448 -11.76 3.17 32.77
C PHE A 448 -10.42 2.89 32.06
N ILE A 449 -10.07 3.67 31.03
CA ILE A 449 -8.83 3.48 30.26
C ILE A 449 -7.59 3.70 31.13
N GLU A 450 -7.58 4.73 31.98
CA GLU A 450 -6.47 5.03 32.90
C GLU A 450 -6.21 3.90 33.90
N GLN A 451 -7.26 3.16 34.30
CA GLN A 451 -7.16 2.02 35.21
C GLN A 451 -6.91 0.70 34.47
N LEU A 452 -7.26 0.64 33.18
CA LEU A 452 -7.00 -0.52 32.34
C LEU A 452 -5.50 -0.67 32.03
N PHE A 453 -4.84 0.43 31.67
CA PHE A 453 -3.45 0.42 31.26
C PHE A 453 -2.54 1.09 32.28
N LEU A 454 -1.62 0.29 32.85
CA LEU A 454 -0.50 0.84 33.59
C LEU A 454 0.53 1.41 32.61
N MET A 455 0.55 2.73 32.41
CA MET A 455 1.42 3.38 31.43
C MET A 455 2.50 4.23 32.11
N SER A 456 3.75 4.00 31.75
CA SER A 456 4.89 4.84 32.19
C SER A 456 5.21 5.97 31.22
N ILE A 457 4.82 5.84 29.94
CA ILE A 457 5.14 6.80 28.86
C ILE A 457 4.14 7.96 28.90
N PRO A 458 4.54 9.21 29.26
CA PRO A 458 3.60 10.32 29.46
C PRO A 458 2.80 10.69 28.21
N ALA A 459 3.42 10.61 27.03
CA ALA A 459 2.78 10.89 25.73
C ALA A 459 1.53 10.03 25.46
N MET A 460 1.47 8.82 26.05
CA MET A 460 0.37 7.88 25.87
C MET A 460 -0.72 8.02 26.95
N ARG A 461 -0.49 8.80 28.01
CA ARG A 461 -1.47 9.07 29.06
C ARG A 461 -2.45 10.15 28.60
N ARG A 462 -3.56 10.31 29.34
CA ARG A 462 -4.55 11.37 29.08
C ARG A 462 -3.86 12.75 29.06
N GLY A 463 -4.18 13.56 28.05
CA GLY A 463 -3.53 14.84 27.81
C GLY A 463 -2.21 14.78 27.03
N GLY A 464 -1.65 13.58 26.81
CA GLY A 464 -0.49 13.37 25.94
C GLY A 464 -0.85 13.36 24.44
N ASP A 465 0.13 13.69 23.60
CA ASP A 465 -0.02 13.78 22.13
C ASP A 465 -0.34 12.44 21.44
N LYS A 466 -0.13 11.31 22.13
CA LYS A 466 -0.39 9.95 21.63
C LYS A 466 -1.56 9.28 22.30
N TYR A 467 -2.32 9.99 23.13
CA TYR A 467 -3.46 9.41 23.83
C TYR A 467 -4.51 8.81 22.89
N GLY A 468 -4.66 9.35 21.67
CA GLY A 468 -5.53 8.76 20.65
C GLY A 468 -5.16 7.31 20.30
N VAL A 469 -3.87 6.94 20.39
CA VAL A 469 -3.43 5.55 20.20
C VAL A 469 -3.91 4.68 21.35
N THR A 470 -3.71 5.13 22.59
CA THR A 470 -4.21 4.45 23.80
C THR A 470 -5.72 4.24 23.74
N TYR A 471 -6.46 5.27 23.31
CA TYR A 471 -7.91 5.21 23.15
C TYR A 471 -8.34 4.17 22.11
N ALA A 472 -7.68 4.13 20.95
CA ALA A 472 -7.96 3.12 19.91
C ALA A 472 -7.69 1.68 20.39
N LEU A 473 -6.58 1.48 21.13
CA LEU A 473 -6.25 0.19 21.74
C LEU A 473 -7.30 -0.25 22.76
N ALA A 474 -7.69 0.65 23.68
CA ALA A 474 -8.73 0.36 24.67
C ALA A 474 -10.09 0.08 24.01
N SER A 475 -10.45 0.83 22.98
CA SER A 475 -11.70 0.65 22.25
C SER A 475 -11.75 -0.73 21.59
N SER A 476 -10.66 -1.19 20.99
CA SER A 476 -10.56 -2.56 20.45
C SER A 476 -10.66 -3.63 21.55
N PHE A 477 -10.01 -3.41 22.70
CA PHE A 477 -10.08 -4.33 23.84
C PHE A 477 -11.50 -4.47 24.40
N VAL A 478 -12.22 -3.35 24.57
CA VAL A 478 -13.63 -3.36 25.03
C VAL A 478 -14.54 -3.96 23.98
N MET A 479 -14.38 -3.60 22.70
CA MET A 479 -15.19 -4.12 21.60
C MET A 479 -15.26 -5.65 21.59
N TYR A 480 -14.11 -6.32 21.77
CA TYR A 480 -14.05 -7.77 21.73
C TYR A 480 -14.34 -8.48 23.06
N HIS A 481 -14.59 -7.76 24.17
CA HIS A 481 -14.74 -8.36 25.50
C HIS A 481 -15.77 -9.50 25.56
N ASN A 482 -16.96 -9.31 24.96
CA ASN A 482 -17.99 -10.36 24.93
C ASN A 482 -17.50 -11.58 24.14
N MET A 483 -16.89 -11.37 22.97
CA MET A 483 -16.37 -12.47 22.15
C MET A 483 -15.26 -13.26 22.85
N VAL A 484 -14.37 -12.57 23.58
CA VAL A 484 -13.33 -13.23 24.40
C VAL A 484 -13.97 -14.07 25.49
N THR A 485 -14.94 -13.50 26.21
CA THR A 485 -15.67 -14.18 27.27
C THR A 485 -16.40 -15.43 26.76
N ASP A 486 -17.08 -15.33 25.61
CA ASP A 486 -17.83 -16.42 25.03
C ASP A 486 -16.93 -17.56 24.53
N LEU A 487 -15.77 -17.24 23.95
CA LEU A 487 -14.89 -18.24 23.31
C LEU A 487 -13.82 -18.83 24.23
N LEU A 488 -13.36 -18.07 25.23
CA LEU A 488 -12.27 -18.46 26.13
C LEU A 488 -12.71 -18.60 27.59
N GLY A 489 -13.92 -18.14 27.93
CA GLY A 489 -14.48 -18.19 29.27
C GLY A 489 -14.27 -16.88 30.05
N MET A 490 -15.00 -16.75 31.15
CA MET A 490 -14.89 -15.58 32.03
C MET A 490 -13.53 -15.49 32.71
N ASP A 491 -12.89 -16.64 32.98
CA ASP A 491 -11.63 -16.73 33.70
C ASP A 491 -10.40 -16.47 32.82
N ASP A 492 -10.59 -16.23 31.51
CA ASP A 492 -9.52 -15.75 30.63
C ASP A 492 -8.90 -14.44 31.19
N ALA A 493 -7.59 -14.28 31.03
CA ALA A 493 -6.87 -13.15 31.60
C ALA A 493 -7.35 -11.79 31.08
N CYS A 494 -7.74 -11.69 29.80
CA CYS A 494 -8.27 -10.45 29.23
C CYS A 494 -9.67 -10.15 29.80
N SER A 495 -10.55 -11.15 29.84
CA SER A 495 -11.91 -11.03 30.39
C SER A 495 -11.89 -10.68 31.88
N THR A 496 -11.03 -11.34 32.65
CA THR A 496 -10.83 -11.08 34.09
C THR A 496 -10.33 -9.66 34.31
N LYS A 497 -9.27 -9.25 33.60
CA LYS A 497 -8.72 -7.90 33.72
C LYS A 497 -9.76 -6.82 33.41
N ALA A 498 -10.55 -6.99 32.34
CA ALA A 498 -11.58 -6.03 31.96
C ALA A 498 -12.65 -5.87 33.05
N ARG A 499 -13.16 -6.99 33.59
CA ARG A 499 -14.18 -7.00 34.65
C ARG A 499 -13.66 -6.41 35.96
N ASP A 500 -12.44 -6.75 36.35
CA ASP A 500 -11.84 -6.21 37.58
C ASP A 500 -11.58 -4.71 37.50
N VAL A 501 -11.20 -4.20 36.33
CA VAL A 501 -11.11 -2.74 36.09
C VAL A 501 -12.51 -2.12 36.15
N ALA A 502 -13.51 -2.69 35.49
CA ALA A 502 -14.87 -2.19 35.51
C ALA A 502 -15.42 -2.06 36.95
N ARG A 503 -15.24 -3.10 37.78
CA ARG A 503 -15.60 -3.07 39.20
C ARG A 503 -14.88 -1.96 39.96
N ARG A 504 -13.54 -1.89 39.82
CA ARG A 504 -12.71 -0.92 40.55
C ARG A 504 -13.06 0.53 40.24
N VAL A 505 -13.40 0.84 38.99
CA VAL A 505 -13.80 2.21 38.62
C VAL A 505 -15.24 2.55 38.98
N GLY A 506 -16.04 1.54 39.33
CA GLY A 506 -17.49 1.66 39.48
C GLY A 506 -18.14 1.99 38.15
N LEU A 507 -17.85 1.19 37.11
CA LEU A 507 -18.29 1.47 35.75
C LEU A 507 -19.82 1.65 35.70
N ALA A 508 -20.25 2.80 35.19
CA ALA A 508 -21.66 3.16 35.08
C ALA A 508 -21.92 3.89 33.76
N ASP A 509 -23.10 3.70 33.19
CA ASP A 509 -23.58 4.43 32.01
C ASP A 509 -25.02 4.88 32.29
N PRO A 510 -25.35 6.18 32.14
CA PRO A 510 -26.69 6.70 32.39
C PRO A 510 -27.80 5.98 31.60
N ARG A 511 -27.48 5.39 30.45
CA ARG A 511 -28.45 4.66 29.61
C ARG A 511 -28.90 3.34 30.24
N TRP A 512 -28.12 2.79 31.17
CA TRP A 512 -28.42 1.55 31.87
C TRP A 512 -28.22 1.70 33.38
N SER A 513 -28.89 2.69 33.97
CA SER A 513 -28.87 2.94 35.41
C SER A 513 -29.25 1.67 36.21
N GLY A 514 -28.44 1.33 37.21
CA GLY A 514 -28.70 0.21 38.11
C GLY A 514 -28.11 -1.14 37.68
N LEU A 515 -27.48 -1.23 36.49
CA LEU A 515 -26.70 -2.41 36.13
C LEU A 515 -25.38 -2.47 36.91
N ALA A 516 -24.93 -3.70 37.20
CA ALA A 516 -23.60 -3.94 37.75
C ALA A 516 -22.52 -3.52 36.73
N PRO A 517 -21.32 -3.09 37.17
CA PRO A 517 -20.24 -2.64 36.29
C PRO A 517 -19.88 -3.62 35.15
N GLU A 518 -19.92 -4.91 35.42
CA GLU A 518 -19.62 -5.95 34.43
C GLU A 518 -20.70 -6.07 33.35
N GLU A 519 -21.97 -5.85 33.71
CA GLU A 519 -23.07 -5.83 32.75
C GLU A 519 -23.04 -4.58 31.88
N VAL A 520 -22.64 -3.42 32.45
CA VAL A 520 -22.37 -2.21 31.67
C VAL A 520 -21.23 -2.45 30.67
N LEU A 521 -20.15 -3.09 31.09
CA LEU A 521 -19.04 -3.46 30.21
C LEU A 521 -19.50 -4.36 29.05
N LYS A 522 -20.36 -5.35 29.32
CA LYS A 522 -20.95 -6.18 28.26
C LYS A 522 -21.77 -5.37 27.27
N LYS A 523 -22.54 -4.38 27.73
CA LYS A 523 -23.29 -3.47 26.86
C LYS A 523 -22.36 -2.59 26.01
N TRP A 524 -21.29 -2.05 26.60
CA TRP A 524 -20.27 -1.30 25.84
C TRP A 524 -19.62 -2.16 24.76
N SER A 525 -19.24 -3.40 25.07
CA SER A 525 -18.68 -4.34 24.08
C SER A 525 -19.65 -4.60 22.93
N GLN A 526 -20.93 -4.84 23.24
CA GLN A 526 -21.97 -5.09 22.23
C GLN A 526 -22.18 -3.88 21.31
N GLU A 527 -22.32 -2.68 21.87
CA GLU A 527 -22.53 -1.46 21.08
C GLU A 527 -21.28 -1.08 20.27
N ALA A 528 -20.09 -1.22 20.84
CA ALA A 528 -18.83 -0.97 20.13
C ALA A 528 -18.70 -1.89 18.91
N LEU A 529 -18.99 -3.18 19.06
CA LEU A 529 -18.91 -4.14 17.97
C LEU A 529 -20.00 -3.86 16.91
N GLN A 530 -21.20 -3.48 17.32
CA GLN A 530 -22.27 -3.13 16.40
C GLN A 530 -21.92 -1.87 15.59
N ASN A 531 -21.44 -0.81 16.25
CA ASN A 531 -20.99 0.41 15.59
C ASN A 531 -19.85 0.13 14.62
N PHE A 532 -18.83 -0.62 15.04
CA PHE A 532 -17.72 -1.01 14.18
C PHE A 532 -18.18 -1.75 12.93
N ARG A 533 -19.14 -2.68 13.06
CA ARG A 533 -19.72 -3.40 11.91
C ARG A 533 -20.55 -2.50 11.00
N ASN A 534 -21.30 -1.56 11.57
CA ASN A 534 -22.14 -0.62 10.83
C ASN A 534 -21.32 0.41 10.03
N GLU A 535 -20.20 0.89 10.57
CA GLU A 535 -19.31 1.82 9.88
C GLU A 535 -18.49 1.11 8.79
N ASN A 536 -18.14 -0.16 9.02
CA ASN A 536 -17.30 -0.94 8.12
C ASN A 536 -18.07 -1.97 7.27
N VAL A 537 -19.29 -1.64 6.81
CA VAL A 537 -20.11 -2.55 5.98
C VAL A 537 -19.51 -2.75 4.59
N GLU A 538 -18.75 -3.82 4.35
CA GLU A 538 -18.39 -4.19 2.98
C GLU A 538 -19.63 -4.65 2.21
N LEU A 539 -19.90 -4.01 1.08
CA LEU A 539 -20.84 -4.56 0.10
C LEU A 539 -20.29 -5.92 -0.32
N ALA A 540 -21.15 -6.95 -0.27
CA ALA A 540 -20.78 -8.26 -0.77
C ALA A 540 -20.26 -8.10 -2.20
N ARG A 541 -19.19 -8.84 -2.56
CA ARG A 541 -18.83 -8.97 -3.97
C ARG A 541 -20.09 -9.38 -4.73
N ALA A 542 -20.37 -8.68 -5.81
CA ALA A 542 -21.48 -8.99 -6.71
C ALA A 542 -21.53 -10.51 -6.92
N GLY A 543 -22.57 -11.15 -6.38
CA GLY A 543 -22.82 -12.57 -6.66
C GLY A 543 -23.11 -12.76 -8.15
N SER A 544 -23.17 -14.00 -8.62
CA SER A 544 -23.56 -14.31 -10.00
C SER A 544 -24.82 -13.56 -10.43
N ARG A 545 -25.84 -13.49 -9.55
CA ARG A 545 -27.07 -12.70 -9.76
C ARG A 545 -26.88 -11.21 -9.98
N MET A 546 -25.86 -10.61 -9.36
CA MET A 546 -25.61 -9.17 -9.44
C MET A 546 -24.80 -8.84 -10.70
N ASN A 547 -23.99 -9.80 -11.19
CA ASN A 547 -23.42 -9.74 -12.53
C ASN A 547 -24.51 -9.92 -13.61
N GLU A 548 -25.42 -10.88 -13.44
CA GLU A 548 -26.60 -11.04 -14.31
C GLU A 548 -27.47 -9.76 -14.34
N PHE A 549 -27.63 -9.10 -13.18
CA PHE A 549 -28.33 -7.82 -13.09
C PHE A 549 -27.56 -6.68 -13.78
N SER A 550 -26.23 -6.63 -13.65
CA SER A 550 -25.39 -5.67 -14.37
C SER A 550 -25.44 -5.89 -15.88
N ASP A 551 -25.44 -7.13 -16.34
CA ASP A 551 -25.56 -7.49 -17.75
C ASP A 551 -26.96 -7.14 -18.29
N ALA A 552 -28.00 -7.32 -17.48
CA ALA A 552 -29.36 -6.88 -17.80
C ALA A 552 -29.46 -5.34 -17.89
N ILE A 553 -28.82 -4.61 -16.97
CA ILE A 553 -28.76 -3.14 -17.03
C ILE A 553 -28.01 -2.67 -18.27
N ASN A 554 -26.85 -3.27 -18.57
CA ASN A 554 -26.07 -2.92 -19.75
C ASN A 554 -26.86 -3.19 -21.05
N SER A 555 -27.59 -4.32 -21.11
CA SER A 555 -28.49 -4.65 -22.21
C SER A 555 -29.65 -3.64 -22.36
N GLN A 556 -30.23 -3.19 -21.24
CA GLN A 556 -31.24 -2.13 -21.25
C GLN A 556 -30.65 -0.77 -21.68
N GLY A 557 -29.44 -0.44 -21.24
CA GLY A 557 -28.72 0.77 -21.66
C GLY A 557 -28.53 0.84 -23.17
N THR A 558 -28.12 -0.26 -23.79
CA THR A 558 -27.98 -0.35 -25.26
C THR A 558 -29.32 -0.11 -25.97
N ARG A 559 -30.41 -0.73 -25.48
CA ARG A 559 -31.75 -0.50 -26.05
C ARG A 559 -32.23 0.94 -25.92
N ILE A 560 -31.91 1.61 -24.81
CA ILE A 560 -32.26 3.03 -24.63
C ILE A 560 -31.51 3.90 -25.64
N VAL A 561 -30.24 3.59 -25.92
CA VAL A 561 -29.45 4.30 -26.95
C VAL A 561 -30.03 4.05 -28.35
N GLU A 562 -30.40 2.81 -28.68
CA GLU A 562 -31.07 2.47 -29.94
C GLU A 562 -32.38 3.24 -30.11
N ILE A 563 -33.26 3.22 -29.10
CA ILE A 563 -34.53 3.98 -29.10
C ILE A 563 -34.27 5.49 -29.24
N SER A 564 -33.26 6.03 -28.55
CA SER A 564 -32.90 7.44 -28.66
C SER A 564 -32.46 7.80 -30.08
N THR A 565 -31.72 6.90 -30.74
CA THR A 565 -31.26 7.07 -32.13
C THR A 565 -32.43 6.99 -33.11
N GLU A 566 -33.36 6.05 -32.91
CA GLU A 566 -34.60 5.96 -33.70
C GLU A 566 -35.49 7.19 -33.53
N ILE A 567 -35.63 7.71 -32.31
CA ILE A 567 -36.38 8.95 -32.05
C ILE A 567 -35.72 10.15 -32.75
N GLN A 568 -34.38 10.20 -32.81
CA GLN A 568 -33.67 11.24 -33.56
C GLN A 568 -33.90 11.14 -35.07
N ALA A 569 -33.82 9.94 -35.64
CA ALA A 569 -34.12 9.68 -37.05
C ALA A 569 -35.57 10.06 -37.38
N PHE A 570 -36.53 9.64 -36.56
CA PHE A 570 -37.94 10.01 -36.72
C PHE A 570 -38.15 11.53 -36.66
N ARG A 571 -37.49 12.23 -35.73
CA ARG A 571 -37.54 13.70 -35.65
C ARG A 571 -36.91 14.40 -36.85
N GLN A 572 -35.97 13.76 -37.55
CA GLN A 572 -35.39 14.30 -38.76
C GLN A 572 -36.35 14.12 -39.93
N GLU A 573 -36.89 12.92 -40.11
CA GLU A 573 -37.90 12.63 -41.14
C GLU A 573 -39.13 13.53 -40.98
N TRP A 574 -39.61 13.74 -39.75
CA TRP A 574 -40.73 14.64 -39.48
C TRP A 574 -40.43 16.11 -39.81
N ARG A 575 -39.16 16.53 -39.69
CA ARG A 575 -38.74 17.88 -40.11
C ARG A 575 -38.70 18.00 -41.62
N GLU A 576 -38.14 17.00 -42.31
CA GLU A 576 -38.10 16.96 -43.77
C GLU A 576 -39.50 16.96 -44.38
N GLN A 577 -40.43 16.16 -43.82
CA GLN A 577 -41.82 16.14 -44.26
C GLN A 577 -42.50 17.50 -44.03
N ARG A 578 -42.29 18.11 -42.86
CA ARG A 578 -42.82 19.45 -42.56
C ARG A 578 -42.28 20.52 -43.51
N ASP A 579 -41.00 20.44 -43.87
CA ASP A 579 -40.39 21.39 -44.81
C ASP A 579 -40.91 21.20 -46.23
N GLN A 580 -41.17 19.95 -46.66
CA GLN A 580 -41.84 19.66 -47.93
C GLN A 580 -43.26 20.22 -47.97
N ASP A 581 -44.04 20.04 -46.90
CA ASP A 581 -45.39 20.58 -46.78
C ASP A 581 -45.38 22.12 -46.77
N ASN A 582 -44.46 22.73 -46.02
CA ASN A 582 -44.28 24.19 -46.03
C ASN A 582 -43.91 24.71 -47.42
N ALA A 583 -43.03 24.03 -48.16
CA ALA A 583 -42.67 24.41 -49.53
C ALA A 583 -43.84 24.24 -50.50
N ARG A 584 -44.68 23.22 -50.30
CA ARG A 584 -45.94 23.06 -51.05
C ARG A 584 -46.90 24.22 -50.76
N HIS A 585 -47.13 24.53 -49.49
CA HIS A 585 -48.02 25.64 -49.08
C HIS A 585 -47.50 26.99 -49.58
N ALA A 586 -46.18 27.21 -49.59
CA ALA A 586 -45.55 28.42 -50.13
C ALA A 586 -45.82 28.57 -51.65
N ARG A 587 -45.70 27.47 -52.41
CA ARG A 587 -46.04 27.46 -53.84
C ARG A 587 -47.51 27.75 -54.09
N GLU A 588 -48.40 27.12 -53.34
CA GLU A 588 -49.85 27.37 -53.44
C GLU A 588 -50.19 28.83 -53.09
N ARG A 589 -49.57 29.40 -52.06
CA ARG A 589 -49.73 30.83 -51.72
C ARG A 589 -49.21 31.74 -52.82
N SER A 590 -48.06 31.45 -53.42
CA SER A 590 -47.52 32.24 -54.54
C SER A 590 -48.49 32.27 -55.72
N LEU A 591 -49.03 31.11 -56.11
CA LEU A 591 -50.03 31.01 -57.18
C LEU A 591 -51.31 31.82 -56.87
N LEU A 592 -51.76 31.79 -55.61
CA LEU A 592 -52.90 32.60 -55.18
C LEU A 592 -52.59 34.10 -55.20
N TYR A 593 -51.39 34.50 -54.77
CA TYR A 593 -50.97 35.90 -54.84
C TYR A 593 -50.88 36.42 -56.28
N ASP A 594 -50.33 35.63 -57.21
CA ASP A 594 -50.29 35.98 -58.63
C ASP A 594 -51.71 36.12 -59.20
N ARG A 595 -52.63 35.24 -58.81
CA ARG A 595 -54.03 35.31 -59.21
C ARG A 595 -54.75 36.53 -58.63
N ILE A 596 -54.51 36.86 -57.36
CA ILE A 596 -55.04 38.08 -56.74
C ILE A 596 -54.47 39.33 -57.44
N SER A 597 -53.17 39.34 -57.75
CA SER A 597 -52.50 40.46 -58.42
C SER A 597 -53.06 40.69 -59.82
N SER A 598 -53.25 39.63 -60.62
CA SER A 598 -53.89 39.73 -61.93
C SER A 598 -55.33 40.23 -61.86
N LEU A 599 -56.13 39.74 -60.89
CA LEU A 599 -57.49 40.22 -60.66
C LEU A 599 -57.53 41.70 -60.24
N LYS A 600 -56.60 42.12 -59.37
CA LYS A 600 -56.48 43.52 -58.94
C LYS A 600 -56.12 44.43 -60.10
N THR A 601 -55.24 43.98 -60.99
CA THR A 601 -54.88 44.70 -62.21
C THR A 601 -56.08 44.83 -63.16
N ALA A 602 -56.84 43.74 -63.35
CA ALA A 602 -58.07 43.76 -64.15
C ALA A 602 -59.14 44.69 -63.55
N LEU A 603 -59.24 44.75 -62.22
CA LEU A 603 -60.18 45.63 -61.52
C LEU A 603 -59.77 47.10 -61.67
N GLN A 604 -58.48 47.43 -61.51
CA GLN A 604 -57.97 48.78 -61.77
C GLN A 604 -58.21 49.22 -63.22
N GLN A 605 -58.05 48.32 -64.21
CA GLN A 605 -58.38 48.63 -65.60
C GLN A 605 -59.87 48.94 -65.79
N LYS A 606 -60.77 48.22 -65.08
CA LYS A 606 -62.20 48.53 -65.07
C LYS A 606 -62.49 49.86 -64.38
N ASP A 607 -61.86 50.17 -63.26
CA ASP A 607 -62.03 51.45 -62.57
C ASP A 607 -61.58 52.63 -63.45
N VAL A 608 -60.48 52.48 -64.19
CA VAL A 608 -60.05 53.48 -65.20
C VAL A 608 -61.09 53.61 -66.32
N HIS A 609 -61.73 52.51 -66.72
CA HIS A 609 -62.80 52.56 -67.71
C HIS A 609 -64.06 53.27 -67.18
N ILE A 610 -64.45 52.98 -65.93
CA ILE A 610 -65.57 53.63 -65.24
C ILE A 610 -65.28 55.12 -65.06
N GLN A 611 -64.10 55.51 -64.58
CA GLN A 611 -63.72 56.91 -64.44
C GLN A 611 -63.75 57.64 -65.79
N ARG A 612 -63.34 57.01 -66.89
CA ARG A 612 -63.48 57.61 -68.23
C ARG A 612 -64.95 57.84 -68.61
N GLN A 613 -65.83 56.90 -68.29
CA GLN A 613 -67.27 57.04 -68.53
C GLN A 613 -67.90 58.12 -67.62
N GLU A 614 -67.53 58.16 -66.34
CA GLU A 614 -67.99 59.18 -65.39
C GLU A 614 -67.52 60.59 -65.79
N LEU A 615 -66.29 60.71 -66.30
CA LEU A 615 -65.75 61.99 -66.77
C LEU A 615 -66.42 62.44 -68.08
N GLN A 616 -66.86 61.52 -68.93
CA GLN A 616 -67.78 61.83 -70.04
C GLN A 616 -69.15 62.31 -69.52
N ILE A 617 -69.72 61.65 -68.50
CA ILE A 617 -71.00 62.03 -67.90
C ILE A 617 -70.90 63.39 -67.18
N GLN A 618 -69.81 63.69 -66.47
CA GLN A 618 -69.57 64.98 -65.82
C GLN A 618 -69.34 66.10 -66.83
N ARG A 619 -68.66 65.84 -67.95
CA ARG A 619 -68.55 66.81 -69.06
C ARG A 619 -69.92 67.12 -69.67
N LEU A 620 -70.83 66.15 -69.73
CA LEU A 620 -72.20 66.35 -70.17
C LEU A 620 -73.05 67.11 -69.12
N LYS A 621 -72.86 66.84 -67.83
CA LYS A 621 -73.59 67.51 -66.74
C LYS A 621 -73.12 68.95 -66.49
N ASN A 622 -71.84 69.26 -66.65
CA ASN A 622 -71.30 70.62 -66.46
C ASN A 622 -71.54 71.56 -67.66
N ALA A 623 -72.10 71.05 -68.78
CA ALA A 623 -72.56 71.86 -69.91
C ALA A 623 -73.96 72.45 -69.71
N PHE A 624 -74.69 72.02 -68.67
CA PHE A 624 -76.03 72.52 -68.33
C PHE A 624 -76.02 73.07 -66.89
N ILE A 625 -75.94 74.40 -66.79
CA ILE A 625 -76.42 75.24 -65.67
C ILE A 625 -75.40 75.57 -64.56
N SER A 626 -75.23 76.87 -64.35
CA SER A 626 -74.95 77.53 -63.06
C SER A 626 -76.04 78.62 -62.89
N PRO A 627 -76.32 79.22 -61.71
CA PRO A 627 -75.72 79.02 -60.38
C PRO A 627 -76.76 78.98 -59.22
N ALA A 628 -76.31 78.72 -57.98
CA ALA A 628 -76.66 79.48 -56.74
C ALA A 628 -76.26 78.74 -55.44
N ARG A 629 -75.66 79.48 -54.51
CA ARG A 629 -75.51 79.21 -53.06
C ARG A 629 -76.79 79.68 -52.32
N PRO A 630 -77.15 79.29 -51.06
CA PRO A 630 -76.25 79.24 -49.88
C PRO A 630 -76.52 78.15 -48.79
N ASP A 631 -75.57 78.10 -47.83
CA ASP A 631 -75.54 77.67 -46.38
C ASP A 631 -76.86 77.38 -45.59
N PRO A 632 -76.83 76.95 -44.29
CA PRO A 632 -75.88 76.15 -43.49
C PRO A 632 -76.56 75.12 -42.50
N SER A 633 -75.72 74.37 -41.74
CA SER A 633 -75.92 73.92 -40.34
C SER A 633 -76.62 72.58 -39.96
N ALA A 634 -75.91 71.87 -39.04
CA ALA A 634 -76.36 71.21 -37.79
C ALA A 634 -76.81 69.72 -37.74
N GLY A 635 -76.32 69.03 -36.70
CA GLY A 635 -76.86 67.79 -36.08
C GLY A 635 -75.97 66.55 -36.26
N VAL A 636 -75.05 66.15 -35.37
CA VAL A 636 -75.14 65.62 -33.97
C VAL A 636 -75.72 64.20 -33.86
N VAL A 637 -75.20 63.45 -32.87
CA VAL A 637 -75.61 62.14 -32.28
C VAL A 637 -74.81 60.95 -32.86
N ARG A 638 -73.82 60.30 -32.22
CA ARG A 638 -73.52 59.79 -30.85
C ARG A 638 -74.26 58.48 -30.49
N GLN A 639 -73.50 57.55 -29.89
CA GLN A 639 -73.91 56.37 -29.11
C GLN A 639 -74.35 55.15 -29.93
N ARG A 640 -73.80 53.94 -29.76
CA ARG A 640 -73.73 52.98 -28.62
C ARG A 640 -74.15 51.64 -29.26
N ASP A 641 -73.84 50.42 -28.83
CA ASP A 641 -73.27 49.85 -27.61
C ASP A 641 -72.90 48.38 -27.97
N GLU A 642 -71.98 47.81 -27.17
CA GLU A 642 -72.02 46.45 -26.58
C GLU A 642 -71.97 45.23 -27.53
N ASP A 643 -70.89 44.44 -27.46
CA ASP A 643 -70.65 43.29 -26.55
C ASP A 643 -70.85 42.00 -27.39
N ASP A 644 -70.19 40.85 -27.23
CA ASP A 644 -69.38 40.24 -26.18
C ASP A 644 -68.66 39.04 -26.84
N MET A 645 -67.86 38.32 -26.05
CA MET A 645 -67.51 36.89 -26.16
C MET A 645 -66.20 36.47 -26.87
N THR A 646 -65.20 36.33 -25.98
CA THR A 646 -64.44 35.09 -25.65
C THR A 646 -63.30 34.55 -26.52
N MET A 647 -62.18 34.36 -25.79
CA MET A 647 -61.23 33.22 -25.77
C MET A 647 -60.41 32.92 -27.04
N ASP A 648 -59.08 33.09 -26.90
CA ASP A 648 -58.11 32.01 -26.69
C ASP A 648 -56.79 32.15 -27.50
N SER A 649 -55.69 31.74 -26.84
CA SER A 649 -54.52 31.05 -27.38
C SER A 649 -53.37 31.78 -28.14
N ARG A 650 -52.25 31.86 -27.39
CA ARG A 650 -50.93 31.23 -27.65
C ARG A 650 -49.95 31.75 -28.74
N SER A 651 -48.74 32.01 -28.22
CA SER A 651 -47.41 31.52 -28.66
C SER A 651 -46.49 32.40 -29.53
N SER A 652 -45.49 32.96 -28.85
CA SER A 652 -44.04 32.71 -28.99
C SER A 652 -43.36 32.58 -30.36
N ARG A 653 -42.36 33.45 -30.59
CA ARG A 653 -40.96 33.25 -31.09
C ARG A 653 -40.57 34.31 -32.12
N ARG A 654 -39.55 35.14 -31.84
CA ARG A 654 -38.10 34.94 -32.10
C ARG A 654 -37.76 34.75 -33.58
N ARG A 655 -37.03 35.74 -34.12
CA ARG A 655 -35.69 35.65 -34.75
C ARG A 655 -35.26 37.10 -35.02
N LEU A 656 -34.14 37.62 -34.50
CA LEU A 656 -32.73 37.34 -34.86
C LEU A 656 -32.50 37.48 -36.37
N ASP A 657 -32.13 38.70 -36.74
CA ASP A 657 -31.31 38.99 -37.91
C ASP A 657 -29.87 38.54 -37.63
N THR A 658 -29.31 37.80 -38.59
CA THR A 658 -27.88 37.72 -38.85
C THR A 658 -27.71 38.21 -40.28
N ASP A 659 -26.99 39.31 -40.43
CA ASP A 659 -26.46 39.78 -41.70
C ASP A 659 -25.26 38.92 -42.13
N GLU A 660 -25.26 38.55 -43.41
CA GLU A 660 -24.11 38.09 -44.18
C GLU A 660 -23.44 39.29 -44.88
N HIS A 661 -22.11 39.29 -44.97
CA HIS A 661 -21.36 39.89 -46.09
C HIS A 661 -20.01 39.17 -46.33
N THR A 662 -19.94 38.50 -47.50
CA THR A 662 -18.87 38.47 -48.53
C THR A 662 -17.39 38.25 -48.13
N GLY A 663 -16.77 37.12 -48.54
CA GLY A 663 -15.76 37.00 -49.63
C GLY A 663 -14.42 36.49 -49.03
N GLU A 664 -13.53 35.69 -49.60
CA GLU A 664 -13.19 35.17 -50.94
C GLU A 664 -12.32 33.89 -50.79
N ASP A 665 -12.37 33.05 -51.84
CA ASP A 665 -11.46 32.04 -52.40
C ASP A 665 -10.12 31.61 -51.75
N THR A 666 -9.90 30.28 -51.69
CA THR A 666 -8.99 29.46 -52.55
C THR A 666 -8.81 28.07 -51.89
N GLY A 667 -9.21 26.95 -52.52
CA GLY A 667 -8.34 26.02 -53.27
C GLY A 667 -7.45 25.18 -52.32
N GLU A 668 -7.41 23.85 -52.25
CA GLU A 668 -7.55 22.76 -53.22
C GLU A 668 -7.67 21.41 -52.45
N GLU A 669 -8.47 20.48 -53.01
CA GLU A 669 -8.20 19.03 -53.25
C GLU A 669 -7.42 18.18 -52.19
N THR A 670 -7.78 16.96 -51.77
CA THR A 670 -8.44 15.83 -52.48
C THR A 670 -8.79 14.65 -51.52
N SER A 671 -9.92 13.99 -51.83
CA SER A 671 -10.24 12.54 -51.75
C SER A 671 -10.02 11.64 -50.49
N VAL A 672 -11.12 11.42 -49.76
CA VAL A 672 -11.85 10.14 -49.43
C VAL A 672 -11.35 8.82 -50.11
N PRO A 673 -11.74 7.60 -49.67
CA PRO A 673 -11.58 6.89 -48.39
C PRO A 673 -11.07 5.42 -48.59
N ARG A 674 -10.93 4.62 -47.53
CA ARG A 674 -11.62 3.29 -47.45
C ARG A 674 -11.47 2.57 -46.10
N SER A 675 -12.63 2.09 -45.67
CA SER A 675 -12.94 1.04 -44.70
C SER A 675 -12.19 -0.28 -44.91
N ALA A 676 -11.87 -1.00 -43.84
CA ALA A 676 -12.30 -2.39 -43.65
C ALA A 676 -11.99 -2.89 -42.22
N SER A 677 -12.98 -3.59 -41.69
CA SER A 677 -13.03 -4.26 -40.40
C SER A 677 -12.35 -5.64 -40.39
N ALA A 678 -11.99 -6.07 -39.18
CA ALA A 678 -12.19 -7.40 -38.60
C ALA A 678 -11.04 -8.43 -38.57
N ALA A 679 -11.09 -9.18 -37.46
CA ALA A 679 -10.63 -10.55 -37.22
C ALA A 679 -9.27 -10.76 -36.51
N SER A 680 -9.39 -10.85 -35.18
CA SER A 680 -8.88 -11.90 -34.28
C SER A 680 -8.11 -13.08 -34.89
N ALA A 681 -6.92 -13.38 -34.34
CA ALA A 681 -6.47 -14.74 -34.06
C ALA A 681 -5.25 -14.76 -33.11
N SER A 682 -5.37 -15.57 -32.07
CA SER A 682 -4.31 -16.06 -31.19
C SER A 682 -3.26 -16.90 -31.92
N THR A 683 -1.99 -16.88 -31.48
CA THR A 683 -1.19 -18.06 -31.05
C THR A 683 0.29 -17.69 -30.80
N ALA A 684 0.83 -18.32 -29.77
CA ALA A 684 2.22 -18.48 -29.28
C ALA A 684 3.42 -18.05 -30.15
N GLY A 685 4.47 -17.56 -29.48
CA GLY A 685 5.80 -17.41 -30.08
C GLY A 685 6.85 -16.85 -29.13
N ARG A 686 7.37 -17.68 -28.23
CA ARG A 686 8.57 -17.42 -27.43
C ARG A 686 9.79 -17.48 -28.36
N MET A 687 10.41 -16.34 -28.69
CA MET A 687 11.79 -16.31 -29.20
C MET A 687 12.59 -15.19 -28.56
N SER A 688 13.62 -15.61 -27.85
CA SER A 688 14.83 -14.88 -27.52
C SER A 688 15.49 -14.29 -28.77
N ASN A 689 15.98 -13.05 -28.68
CA ASN A 689 17.20 -12.64 -29.38
C ASN A 689 17.87 -11.47 -28.65
N SER A 690 19.10 -11.74 -28.23
CA SER A 690 20.15 -10.79 -27.96
C SER A 690 20.62 -10.13 -29.26
N SER A 691 20.79 -8.81 -29.27
CA SER A 691 21.94 -8.20 -29.96
C SER A 691 22.20 -6.78 -29.49
N THR A 692 23.47 -6.59 -29.19
CA THR A 692 24.23 -5.41 -28.85
C THR A 692 24.18 -4.38 -29.98
N THR A 693 24.08 -3.09 -29.66
CA THR A 693 24.71 -2.05 -30.50
C THR A 693 25.16 -0.89 -29.63
N GLN A 694 26.47 -0.63 -29.72
CA GLN A 694 27.18 0.51 -29.14
C GLN A 694 26.76 1.81 -29.81
N GLY A 695 26.82 2.91 -29.07
CA GLY A 695 26.72 4.27 -29.58
C GLY A 695 27.27 5.27 -28.58
N ASN A 696 28.59 5.47 -28.59
CA ASN A 696 29.28 6.56 -27.93
C ASN A 696 28.81 7.91 -28.50
N SER A 697 28.57 8.91 -27.64
CA SER A 697 28.99 10.28 -27.95
C SER A 697 29.31 11.04 -26.67
N SER A 698 30.32 11.89 -26.80
CA SER A 698 31.21 12.33 -25.73
C SER A 698 31.01 13.81 -25.42
N ARG A 699 31.17 14.15 -24.14
CA ARG A 699 31.71 15.42 -23.58
C ARG A 699 30.86 16.72 -23.71
N PRO A 700 31.17 17.80 -22.94
CA PRO A 700 32.07 17.90 -21.77
C PRO A 700 31.47 18.62 -20.54
N THR A 701 31.98 18.22 -19.38
CA THR A 701 32.08 18.98 -18.13
C THR A 701 33.09 20.13 -18.25
N LEU A 702 32.91 21.18 -17.44
CA LEU A 702 33.89 21.97 -16.64
C LEU A 702 33.30 23.40 -16.35
N PRO A 703 33.81 24.22 -15.40
CA PRO A 703 33.75 24.04 -13.94
C PRO A 703 33.62 25.39 -13.16
N LEU A 704 33.82 25.38 -11.82
CA LEU A 704 34.34 26.48 -10.96
C LEU A 704 33.42 27.72 -10.76
N GLU A 705 33.41 28.48 -9.66
CA GLU A 705 33.85 28.42 -8.26
C GLU A 705 33.28 29.69 -7.56
N HIS A 706 33.19 29.66 -6.23
CA HIS A 706 33.24 30.78 -5.26
C HIS A 706 32.84 32.23 -5.64
N ASN A 707 31.90 32.83 -4.88
CA ASN A 707 32.27 33.65 -3.70
C ASN A 707 31.08 34.35 -3.01
N ASN A 708 31.29 34.56 -1.71
CA ASN A 708 30.48 35.29 -0.73
C ASN A 708 30.26 36.77 -1.09
N LEU A 709 29.15 37.37 -0.62
CA LEU A 709 29.17 38.67 0.10
C LEU A 709 27.80 39.05 0.71
N THR A 710 27.89 39.43 1.98
CA THR A 710 26.89 40.00 2.89
C THR A 710 26.80 41.54 2.74
N ARG A 711 25.59 42.10 3.01
CA ARG A 711 25.21 43.48 3.45
C ARG A 711 23.91 43.89 2.72
N GLY A 712 22.90 44.56 3.28
CA GLY A 712 22.72 45.26 4.54
C GLY A 712 21.78 46.47 4.32
N VAL A 713 20.58 46.42 4.92
CA VAL A 713 19.81 47.52 5.58
C VAL A 713 19.25 48.73 4.78
N SER A 714 17.96 49.04 5.07
CA SER A 714 17.26 50.37 5.07
C SER A 714 16.75 50.92 3.71
N ARG A 715 15.58 51.58 3.53
CA ARG A 715 14.57 52.23 4.41
C ARG A 715 13.28 52.56 3.60
N GLN A 716 12.15 52.58 4.30
CA GLN A 716 10.97 53.49 4.24
C GLN A 716 10.26 53.87 2.91
N GLY A 717 8.93 53.66 2.92
CA GLY A 717 7.95 54.74 2.66
C GLY A 717 6.93 54.50 1.55
N GLY A 718 5.63 54.50 1.88
CA GLY A 718 4.55 54.73 0.90
C GLY A 718 3.26 53.95 1.14
N CYS A 719 2.19 54.66 1.50
CA CYS A 719 0.92 54.12 2.00
C CYS A 719 -0.14 53.94 0.89
N LYS A 720 -1.13 53.07 1.17
CA LYS A 720 -2.48 52.93 0.57
C LYS A 720 -2.63 52.11 -0.72
N ASN A 721 -3.17 50.89 -0.60
CA ASN A 721 -4.51 50.60 -1.12
C ASN A 721 -5.10 49.26 -0.65
N LYS A 722 -6.29 49.39 -0.04
CA LYS A 722 -7.46 48.51 0.06
C LYS A 722 -7.28 46.99 0.19
N ASN A 723 -7.73 46.53 1.35
CA ASN A 723 -8.05 45.15 1.72
C ASN A 723 -8.92 44.45 0.66
N ALA A 724 -8.44 43.32 0.15
CA ALA A 724 -9.29 42.27 -0.39
C ALA A 724 -9.09 41.04 0.50
N SER A 725 -10.01 40.87 1.46
CA SER A 725 -10.14 39.66 2.27
C SER A 725 -11.06 38.70 1.52
N GLY A 726 -10.51 37.63 0.95
CA GLY A 726 -11.29 36.52 0.42
C GLY A 726 -11.69 35.56 1.54
N VAL A 727 -12.97 35.23 1.62
CA VAL A 727 -13.51 34.19 2.53
C VAL A 727 -13.74 32.94 1.70
N ILE A 728 -13.17 31.80 2.11
CA ILE A 728 -13.51 30.48 1.55
C ILE A 728 -14.19 29.68 2.66
N VAL A 729 -15.44 29.29 2.44
CA VAL A 729 -16.23 28.43 3.32
C VAL A 729 -16.30 27.04 2.67
N TYR A 730 -15.88 26.01 3.40
CA TYR A 730 -16.08 24.62 2.98
C TYR A 730 -17.19 24.00 3.85
N CYS A 731 -18.31 23.64 3.22
CA CYS A 731 -19.33 22.78 3.81
C CYS A 731 -19.41 21.51 2.97
N TYR A 732 -18.96 20.39 3.53
CA TYR A 732 -19.36 19.06 3.09
C TYR A 732 -20.23 18.50 4.21
N ASP A 733 -21.55 18.48 4.01
CA ASP A 733 -22.44 17.86 5.00
C ASP A 733 -23.48 17.00 4.27
N ASN A 734 -23.35 15.69 4.47
CA ASN A 734 -24.49 14.79 4.42
C ASN A 734 -24.97 14.64 5.88
N ASN A 735 -25.87 15.55 6.24
CA ASN A 735 -26.73 15.50 7.43
C ASN A 735 -26.07 15.02 8.72
N LYS A 736 -25.38 15.90 9.46
CA LYS A 736 -25.46 16.01 10.92
C LYS A 736 -24.49 17.10 11.40
N PHE A 737 -24.95 18.34 11.61
CA PHE A 737 -24.55 19.23 12.72
C PHE A 737 -25.32 20.56 12.62
N ARG A 738 -26.59 20.55 13.04
CA ARG A 738 -27.26 21.80 13.45
C ARG A 738 -26.86 22.07 14.91
N ASN A 739 -26.22 23.22 15.15
CA ASN A 739 -25.97 23.85 16.45
C ASN A 739 -24.56 23.62 17.06
N ASN A 740 -23.51 24.17 16.43
CA ASN A 740 -22.43 24.93 17.10
C ASN A 740 -21.31 25.29 16.10
N LEU A 741 -21.46 26.41 15.38
CA LEU A 741 -20.38 26.99 14.57
C LEU A 741 -19.58 27.98 15.43
N ARG A 742 -18.37 27.59 15.85
CA ARG A 742 -17.33 28.56 16.28
C ARG A 742 -16.36 28.80 15.13
N TRP A 743 -16.41 30.01 14.60
CA TRP A 743 -15.56 30.53 13.54
C TRP A 743 -14.10 30.67 14.02
N ARG A 744 -13.13 30.27 13.20
CA ARG A 744 -11.73 30.70 13.36
C ARG A 744 -11.30 31.47 12.12
N THR A 745 -10.95 32.73 12.32
CA THR A 745 -10.31 33.61 11.35
C THR A 745 -8.81 33.32 11.33
N PHE A 746 -8.21 33.23 10.15
CA PHE A 746 -6.75 33.22 9.99
C PHE A 746 -6.36 34.51 9.28
N GLU A 747 -5.54 35.35 9.92
CA GLU A 747 -4.91 36.51 9.28
C GLU A 747 -3.59 36.08 8.64
N TYR A 748 -3.36 36.55 7.41
CA TYR A 748 -2.16 36.27 6.64
C TYR A 748 -1.25 37.50 6.59
N ASP A 749 0.04 37.30 6.90
CA ASP A 749 1.08 38.32 6.78
C ASP A 749 1.74 38.25 5.39
N LYS A 750 1.77 39.36 4.66
CA LYS A 750 2.22 39.45 3.27
C LYS A 750 3.75 39.35 3.09
N THR A 751 4.51 39.05 4.13
CA THR A 751 5.98 38.95 4.07
C THR A 751 6.51 37.57 3.69
N SER A 752 5.68 36.55 3.51
CA SER A 752 6.15 35.21 3.13
C SER A 752 6.40 35.08 1.61
N GLY A 753 7.53 34.48 1.26
CA GLY A 753 8.12 34.53 -0.08
C GLY A 753 7.37 33.77 -1.19
N TYR A 754 7.80 34.00 -2.43
CA TYR A 754 7.22 33.53 -3.71
C TYR A 754 6.75 32.06 -3.77
N LYS A 755 7.29 31.15 -2.93
CA LYS A 755 6.91 29.72 -2.86
C LYS A 755 5.53 29.46 -2.25
N GLU A 756 5.03 30.33 -1.37
CA GLU A 756 3.68 30.17 -0.78
C GLU A 756 2.59 30.69 -1.71
N LYS A 757 2.91 31.65 -2.58
CA LYS A 757 1.98 32.20 -3.57
C LYS A 757 1.60 31.17 -4.64
N SER A 758 2.56 30.35 -5.10
CA SER A 758 2.28 29.25 -6.04
C SER A 758 1.48 28.12 -5.39
N LEU A 759 1.69 27.86 -4.10
CA LEU A 759 0.94 26.84 -3.38
C LEU A 759 -0.53 27.24 -3.23
N TRP A 760 -0.80 28.52 -2.98
CA TRP A 760 -2.14 29.08 -2.93
C TRP A 760 -2.84 29.13 -4.29
N GLN A 761 -2.11 29.51 -5.35
CA GLN A 761 -2.63 29.50 -6.73
C GLN A 761 -3.05 28.08 -7.13
N ASN A 762 -2.23 27.07 -6.81
CA ASN A 762 -2.54 25.66 -7.06
C ASN A 762 -3.72 25.16 -6.22
N CYS A 763 -3.89 25.64 -4.98
CA CYS A 763 -5.07 25.33 -4.17
C CYS A 763 -6.35 25.97 -4.73
N LEU A 764 -6.28 27.20 -5.25
CA LEU A 764 -7.40 27.86 -5.92
C LEU A 764 -7.80 27.14 -7.22
N GLU A 765 -6.83 26.76 -8.05
CA GLU A 765 -7.08 25.98 -9.28
C GLU A 765 -7.67 24.59 -8.96
N LEU A 766 -7.21 23.92 -7.90
CA LEU A 766 -7.78 22.65 -7.44
C LEU A 766 -9.20 22.80 -6.90
N CYS A 767 -9.51 23.92 -6.22
CA CYS A 767 -10.86 24.21 -5.75
C CYS A 767 -11.81 24.59 -6.91
N GLU A 768 -11.33 25.28 -7.93
CA GLU A 768 -12.12 25.57 -9.15
C GLU A 768 -12.40 24.28 -9.95
N LEU A 769 -11.43 23.37 -10.05
CA LEU A 769 -11.63 22.05 -10.65
C LEU A 769 -12.69 21.23 -9.89
N ALA A 770 -12.58 21.16 -8.56
CA ALA A 770 -13.51 20.40 -7.72
C ALA A 770 -14.91 21.01 -7.62
N ALA A 771 -15.10 22.28 -8.01
CA ALA A 771 -16.41 22.92 -8.11
C ALA A 771 -17.06 22.77 -9.50
N SER A 772 -16.29 22.33 -10.50
CA SER A 772 -16.75 22.12 -11.88
C SER A 772 -17.11 20.66 -12.21
N GLU A 773 -16.73 19.72 -11.34
CA GLU A 773 -17.22 18.32 -11.28
C GLU A 773 -18.37 18.20 -10.27
#